data_AF-A0A959N6R0-F1
#
_entry.id   AF-A0A959N6R0-F1
#
_cell.length_a   1.000
_cell.length_b   1.000
_cell.length_c   1.000
_cell.angle_alpha   90.00
_cell.angle_beta   90.00
_cell.angle_gamma   90.00
#
_symmetry.space_group_name_H-M   'P 1'
#
loop_
_entity.id
_entity.type
_entity.pdbx_description
1 polymer ?
#
loop_
_entity_poly.entity_id
_entity_poly.type
_entity_poly.pdbx_seq_one_letter_code
_entity_poly.pdbx_strand_id
1 'polypeptide(L)'
;MLFFKKYILSALLILISLLIFNASAFSSNEYFRSVSSGNWNSTSTWEISFNSGGTWSAATSIPADTSGIVTIQSPNTVSTPASLNFITNTLNINAGGILSLGSGSSLSIKNSLTLFGTITGTGSVKTLGSPQFNIRNGSSFITPLILDAGDLNIYNTDGGNTAELRGAITIFPNRTLNVNAGGYGVKAYNNVTNNGIISGNGSSFTMRGSNFINNGTINPTFFNFDSTTLLDGPGIWNGANININASGNVTLNDTVVFGSTATVNVNVNGGTITGANQFLLLDGSAGQVNFTVNANGTVGTSNTTNVLTRGSVLMNIRNTTFFNASLNIKSGTTTVFNDNSGNTAVFFGNILIDASTTLNVSGGGYTVLARGNVINNGTISGGGSSFTTRGTFFTNSGTINPTNFNFDSTTSLFGSGIWSGSNININSSGNVSIASNNVSFGSSNVLGFNINSGGTLNPNTRTVTFNGTSNTVNFTLNANGKTFNSGIIQTKGTVNMNFRNSSFFNSPLKVNTGQTTGFNDNTGNTGILHNTLTIDAGAVFAVSGGGYNIQADSNVFNNGTIIGSGSAFIMRGDIFMNSGSVFPTNFNFNDTSSVSGTGIWDPTSLNFNNALVSILNNLSFGGPNSLTVNVSNSSLNANNFVLTLNGIQNPVGFNLNNLGTLMNSGKLQTQGNVSLNVRNGSDFNVPLKVNTGTASILNDNAGNEAILNNTILVDAGAVLNVQGGGYTLRANDTLTNNGSISGSGSTLRFFGTVLTNNGL
;
A
#
# COMPACT_ATOMS: atom_id res chain seq x y z
N MET A 1 -70.22 -29.30 -83.54
CA MET A 1 -70.74 -29.19 -82.15
C MET A 1 -70.42 -30.40 -81.26
N LEU A 2 -70.06 -31.58 -81.79
CA LEU A 2 -69.66 -32.75 -80.97
C LEU A 2 -68.23 -32.68 -80.39
N PHE A 3 -67.31 -31.88 -80.95
CA PHE A 3 -65.93 -31.82 -80.50
C PHE A 3 -65.69 -30.95 -79.24
N PHE A 4 -66.60 -30.03 -78.90
CA PHE A 4 -66.43 -29.13 -77.74
C PHE A 4 -66.89 -29.73 -76.39
N LYS A 5 -67.81 -30.71 -76.40
CA LYS A 5 -68.32 -31.37 -75.18
C LYS A 5 -67.31 -32.29 -74.51
N LYS A 6 -66.40 -32.91 -75.29
CA LYS A 6 -65.43 -33.88 -74.76
C LYS A 6 -64.31 -33.21 -73.95
N TYR A 7 -63.86 -32.02 -74.37
CA TYR A 7 -62.82 -31.28 -73.67
C TYR A 7 -63.33 -30.60 -72.38
N ILE A 8 -64.59 -30.13 -72.37
CA ILE A 8 -65.19 -29.56 -71.15
C ILE A 8 -65.43 -30.65 -70.10
N LEU A 9 -65.87 -31.84 -70.49
CA LEU A 9 -66.09 -32.94 -69.54
C LEU A 9 -64.76 -33.49 -68.98
N SER A 10 -63.72 -33.62 -69.81
CA SER A 10 -62.39 -34.02 -69.33
C SER A 10 -61.70 -32.96 -68.48
N ALA A 11 -61.85 -31.67 -68.80
CA ALA A 11 -61.33 -30.58 -67.97
C ALA A 11 -62.07 -30.47 -66.62
N LEU A 12 -63.39 -30.71 -66.60
CA LEU A 12 -64.17 -30.74 -65.37
C LEU A 12 -63.83 -31.96 -64.50
N LEU A 13 -63.58 -33.14 -65.10
CA LEU A 13 -63.14 -34.33 -64.35
C LEU A 13 -61.72 -34.17 -63.78
N ILE A 14 -60.82 -33.51 -64.51
CA ILE A 14 -59.47 -33.19 -64.04
C ILE A 14 -59.52 -32.11 -62.95
N LEU A 15 -60.38 -31.09 -63.07
CA LEU A 15 -60.55 -30.08 -62.03
C LEU A 15 -61.18 -30.67 -60.75
N ILE A 16 -62.17 -31.55 -60.88
CA ILE A 16 -62.80 -32.26 -59.75
C ILE A 16 -61.81 -33.27 -59.13
N SER A 17 -60.97 -33.96 -59.91
CA SER A 17 -59.94 -34.85 -59.35
C SER A 17 -58.81 -34.06 -58.67
N LEU A 18 -58.43 -32.89 -59.20
CA LEU A 18 -57.50 -31.97 -58.54
C LEU A 18 -58.08 -31.34 -57.26
N LEU A 19 -59.40 -31.16 -57.18
CA LEU A 19 -60.09 -30.70 -55.97
C LEU A 19 -60.28 -31.81 -54.92
N ILE A 20 -60.44 -33.08 -55.33
CA ILE A 20 -60.60 -34.23 -54.40
C ILE A 20 -59.25 -34.73 -53.88
N PHE A 21 -58.15 -34.61 -54.65
CA PHE A 21 -56.81 -34.98 -54.20
C PHE A 21 -56.03 -33.86 -53.47
N ASN A 22 -56.60 -32.65 -53.37
CA ASN A 22 -56.09 -31.55 -52.53
C ASN A 22 -56.96 -31.25 -51.32
N ALA A 23 -57.76 -32.22 -50.86
CA ALA A 23 -58.08 -32.27 -49.43
C ALA A 23 -56.81 -32.68 -48.68
N SER A 24 -55.80 -31.80 -48.64
CA SER A 24 -54.99 -31.71 -47.44
C SER A 24 -56.02 -31.53 -46.34
N ALA A 25 -56.24 -32.60 -45.57
CA ALA A 25 -56.99 -32.50 -44.33
C ALA A 25 -56.42 -31.26 -43.64
N PHE A 26 -57.23 -30.19 -43.56
CA PHE A 26 -57.00 -29.17 -42.57
C PHE A 26 -57.06 -29.97 -41.28
N SER A 27 -55.90 -30.33 -40.74
CA SER A 27 -55.80 -30.82 -39.37
C SER A 27 -56.43 -29.72 -38.55
N SER A 28 -57.73 -29.86 -38.25
CA SER A 28 -58.37 -29.05 -37.24
C SER A 28 -57.47 -29.21 -36.02
N ASN A 29 -56.94 -28.11 -35.48
CA ASN A 29 -56.15 -28.17 -34.26
C ASN A 29 -57.01 -28.87 -33.20
N GLU A 30 -56.76 -30.15 -32.96
CA GLU A 30 -57.53 -30.95 -32.01
C GLU A 30 -57.15 -30.48 -30.62
N TYR A 31 -58.12 -30.02 -29.84
CA TYR A 31 -57.90 -29.60 -28.46
C TYR A 31 -58.18 -30.78 -27.55
N PHE A 32 -57.33 -30.98 -26.55
CA PHE A 32 -57.49 -32.07 -25.59
C PHE A 32 -57.62 -31.51 -24.18
N ARG A 33 -58.44 -32.15 -23.35
CA ARG A 33 -58.39 -31.93 -21.90
C ARG A 33 -58.57 -33.24 -21.14
N SER A 34 -57.96 -33.34 -19.96
CA SER A 34 -58.06 -34.56 -19.14
C SER A 34 -59.45 -34.64 -18.50
N VAL A 35 -60.20 -35.72 -18.74
CA VAL A 35 -61.51 -35.96 -18.11
C VAL A 35 -61.39 -36.80 -16.82
N SER A 36 -60.33 -37.59 -16.70
CA SER A 36 -60.00 -38.38 -15.50
C SER A 36 -58.49 -38.42 -15.26
N SER A 37 -58.08 -38.88 -14.07
CA SER A 37 -56.68 -39.29 -13.85
C SER A 37 -56.38 -40.56 -14.65
N GLY A 38 -55.16 -40.69 -15.17
CA GLY A 38 -54.81 -41.80 -16.05
C GLY A 38 -53.47 -41.65 -16.75
N ASN A 39 -53.17 -42.56 -17.69
CA ASN A 39 -51.95 -42.49 -18.48
C ASN A 39 -52.10 -41.53 -19.67
N TRP A 40 -51.07 -40.75 -20.00
CA TRP A 40 -51.04 -39.88 -21.17
C TRP A 40 -51.39 -40.63 -22.47
N ASN A 41 -50.92 -41.87 -22.60
CA ASN A 41 -51.14 -42.70 -23.79
C ASN A 41 -52.50 -43.45 -23.81
N SER A 42 -53.40 -43.15 -22.87
CA SER A 42 -54.73 -43.75 -22.82
C SER A 42 -55.78 -42.74 -23.26
N THR A 43 -56.58 -43.10 -24.27
CA THR A 43 -57.68 -42.24 -24.75
C THR A 43 -58.75 -42.00 -23.69
N SER A 44 -58.91 -42.90 -22.71
CA SER A 44 -59.86 -42.71 -21.59
C SER A 44 -59.44 -41.60 -20.63
N THR A 45 -58.19 -41.16 -20.64
CA THR A 45 -57.71 -40.00 -19.88
C THR A 45 -58.24 -38.69 -20.47
N TRP A 46 -58.59 -38.67 -21.76
CA TRP A 46 -58.80 -37.44 -22.52
C TRP A 46 -60.22 -37.33 -23.11
N GLU A 47 -60.66 -36.09 -23.28
CA GLU A 47 -61.73 -35.70 -24.20
C GLU A 47 -61.16 -34.74 -25.25
N ILE A 48 -61.74 -34.77 -26.45
CA ILE A 48 -61.27 -34.05 -27.64
C ILE A 48 -62.30 -33.01 -28.09
N SER A 49 -61.83 -31.88 -28.61
CA SER A 49 -62.65 -30.82 -29.19
C SER A 49 -62.09 -30.38 -30.54
N PHE A 50 -62.97 -30.30 -31.54
CA PHE A 50 -62.65 -29.86 -32.90
C PHE A 50 -63.04 -28.40 -33.17
N ASN A 51 -63.64 -27.72 -32.18
CA ASN A 51 -64.13 -26.34 -32.28
C ASN A 51 -63.56 -25.43 -31.19
N SER A 52 -62.27 -25.61 -30.88
CA SER A 52 -61.54 -24.75 -29.92
C SER A 52 -62.13 -24.74 -28.51
N GLY A 53 -62.66 -25.88 -28.06
CA GLY A 53 -63.19 -26.06 -26.71
C GLY A 53 -64.68 -25.77 -26.54
N GLY A 54 -65.42 -25.48 -27.62
CA GLY A 54 -66.86 -25.22 -27.58
C GLY A 54 -67.69 -26.47 -27.22
N THR A 55 -67.36 -27.61 -27.81
CA THR A 55 -67.95 -28.93 -27.49
C THR A 55 -66.85 -29.96 -27.31
N TRP A 56 -67.08 -30.91 -26.39
CA TRP A 56 -66.13 -31.97 -26.05
C TRP A 56 -66.78 -33.33 -26.21
N SER A 57 -66.04 -34.29 -26.75
CA SER A 57 -66.43 -35.69 -26.91
C SER A 57 -65.34 -36.61 -26.39
N ALA A 58 -65.66 -37.88 -26.10
CA ALA A 58 -64.64 -38.87 -25.75
C ALA A 58 -63.51 -38.88 -26.80
N ALA A 59 -62.25 -38.89 -26.35
CA ALA A 59 -61.13 -38.84 -27.27
C ALA A 59 -61.00 -40.16 -28.05
N THR A 60 -60.83 -40.06 -29.37
CA THR A 60 -60.56 -41.20 -30.26
C THR A 60 -59.07 -41.37 -30.55
N SER A 61 -58.27 -40.37 -30.19
CA SER A 61 -56.81 -40.31 -30.30
C SER A 61 -56.23 -39.78 -28.99
N ILE A 62 -54.91 -39.88 -28.82
CA ILE A 62 -54.20 -39.25 -27.71
C ILE A 62 -53.60 -37.92 -28.17
N PRO A 63 -53.28 -36.99 -27.26
CA PRO A 63 -52.59 -35.76 -27.63
C PRO A 63 -51.25 -36.02 -28.34
N ALA A 64 -51.01 -35.29 -29.42
CA ALA A 64 -49.83 -35.39 -30.28
C ALA A 64 -49.19 -34.00 -30.52
N ASP A 65 -48.14 -33.93 -31.33
CA ASP A 65 -47.39 -32.71 -31.64
C ASP A 65 -48.09 -31.76 -32.60
N THR A 66 -49.09 -32.25 -33.33
CA THR A 66 -50.01 -31.47 -34.18
C THR A 66 -51.27 -31.01 -33.46
N SER A 67 -51.49 -31.46 -32.22
CA SER A 67 -52.64 -31.04 -31.43
C SER A 67 -52.59 -29.54 -31.10
N GLY A 68 -53.76 -28.95 -30.86
CA GLY A 68 -53.93 -27.59 -30.35
C GLY A 68 -53.47 -27.47 -28.89
N ILE A 69 -54.32 -26.90 -28.03
CA ILE A 69 -54.03 -26.82 -26.59
C ILE A 69 -54.39 -28.14 -25.93
N VAL A 70 -53.45 -28.71 -25.18
CA VAL A 70 -53.67 -29.85 -24.29
C VAL A 70 -53.80 -29.32 -22.86
N THR A 71 -54.90 -29.62 -22.16
CA THR A 71 -55.16 -29.11 -20.81
C THR A 71 -55.29 -30.24 -19.79
N ILE A 72 -54.43 -30.27 -18.77
CA ILE A 72 -54.64 -31.12 -17.59
C ILE A 72 -55.50 -30.34 -16.60
N GLN A 73 -56.72 -30.80 -16.40
CA GLN A 73 -57.71 -30.21 -15.52
C GLN A 73 -57.48 -30.62 -14.06
N SER A 74 -57.93 -29.78 -13.14
CA SER A 74 -58.01 -30.13 -11.72
C SER A 74 -59.17 -31.11 -11.49
N PRO A 75 -59.03 -32.13 -10.63
CA PRO A 75 -57.84 -32.51 -9.83
C PRO A 75 -57.02 -33.64 -10.49
N ASN A 76 -57.05 -33.76 -11.82
CA ASN A 76 -56.55 -34.96 -12.51
C ASN A 76 -55.03 -35.07 -12.46
N THR A 77 -54.56 -36.30 -12.24
CA THR A 77 -53.15 -36.69 -12.39
C THR A 77 -52.99 -37.48 -13.69
N VAL A 78 -52.22 -36.92 -14.62
CA VAL A 78 -51.82 -37.59 -15.86
C VAL A 78 -50.39 -38.12 -15.69
N SER A 79 -50.20 -39.43 -15.77
CA SER A 79 -48.89 -40.07 -15.68
C SER A 79 -48.36 -40.49 -17.04
N THR A 80 -47.04 -40.54 -17.22
CA THR A 80 -46.42 -41.14 -18.42
C THR A 80 -45.77 -42.48 -18.07
N PRO A 81 -45.76 -43.46 -18.99
CA PRO A 81 -44.98 -44.68 -18.82
C PRO A 81 -43.48 -44.36 -18.83
N ALA A 82 -42.68 -45.27 -18.26
CA ALA A 82 -41.23 -45.17 -18.36
C ALA A 82 -40.77 -45.16 -19.83
N SER A 83 -39.70 -44.41 -20.12
CA SER A 83 -39.08 -44.30 -21.44
C SER A 83 -39.98 -43.77 -22.57
N LEU A 84 -41.13 -43.18 -22.28
CA LEU A 84 -41.97 -42.54 -23.29
C LEU A 84 -41.39 -41.17 -23.67
N ASN A 85 -41.12 -40.95 -24.96
CA ASN A 85 -40.82 -39.63 -25.51
C ASN A 85 -42.05 -39.13 -26.27
N PHE A 86 -42.60 -37.98 -25.89
CA PHE A 86 -43.75 -37.39 -26.55
C PHE A 86 -43.59 -35.88 -26.68
N ILE A 87 -44.21 -35.34 -27.72
CA ILE A 87 -44.15 -33.93 -28.07
C ILE A 87 -45.57 -33.37 -27.97
N THR A 88 -45.71 -32.17 -27.44
CA THR A 88 -46.96 -31.41 -27.50
C THR A 88 -46.68 -29.99 -27.97
N ASN A 89 -47.64 -29.42 -28.69
CA ASN A 89 -47.53 -28.06 -29.17
C ASN A 89 -47.69 -27.05 -28.02
N THR A 90 -48.87 -27.04 -27.40
CA THR A 90 -49.19 -26.16 -26.28
C THR A 90 -49.77 -26.99 -25.11
N LEU A 91 -49.22 -26.81 -23.91
CA LEU A 91 -49.65 -27.50 -22.70
C LEU A 91 -50.11 -26.52 -21.63
N ASN A 92 -51.32 -26.72 -21.12
CA ASN A 92 -51.85 -26.03 -19.95
C ASN A 92 -52.05 -27.05 -18.82
N ILE A 93 -51.60 -26.71 -17.60
CA ILE A 93 -51.89 -27.51 -16.41
C ILE A 93 -52.55 -26.59 -15.40
N ASN A 94 -53.84 -26.81 -15.16
CA ASN A 94 -54.64 -25.99 -14.25
C ASN A 94 -54.20 -26.18 -12.79
N ALA A 95 -54.54 -25.23 -11.93
CA ALA A 95 -54.26 -25.33 -10.50
C ALA A 95 -54.92 -26.60 -9.91
N GLY A 96 -54.11 -27.48 -9.32
CA GLY A 96 -54.55 -28.80 -8.83
C GLY A 96 -54.39 -29.96 -9.83
N GLY A 97 -54.14 -29.67 -11.12
CA GLY A 97 -53.75 -30.68 -12.10
C GLY A 97 -52.29 -31.11 -11.92
N ILE A 98 -51.99 -32.38 -12.17
CA ILE A 98 -50.63 -32.95 -12.02
C ILE A 98 -50.24 -33.68 -13.29
N LEU A 99 -49.05 -33.38 -13.82
CA LEU A 99 -48.35 -34.22 -14.79
C LEU A 99 -47.20 -34.94 -14.08
N SER A 100 -47.23 -36.28 -14.07
CA SER A 100 -46.20 -37.11 -13.46
C SER A 100 -45.39 -37.87 -14.53
N LEU A 101 -44.14 -37.47 -14.74
CA LEU A 101 -43.25 -38.04 -15.74
C LEU A 101 -42.49 -39.26 -15.20
N GLY A 102 -42.71 -40.43 -15.81
CA GLY A 102 -42.04 -41.67 -15.47
C GLY A 102 -40.52 -41.63 -15.76
N SER A 103 -39.76 -42.54 -15.14
CA SER A 103 -38.30 -42.63 -15.35
C SER A 103 -37.95 -42.84 -16.82
N GLY A 104 -36.96 -42.10 -17.33
CA GLY A 104 -36.53 -42.14 -18.73
C GLY A 104 -37.52 -41.51 -19.72
N SER A 105 -38.70 -41.06 -19.29
CA SER A 105 -39.64 -40.37 -20.17
C SER A 105 -39.20 -38.93 -20.44
N SER A 106 -39.53 -38.40 -21.62
CA SER A 106 -39.35 -36.98 -21.92
C SER A 106 -40.57 -36.35 -22.58
N LEU A 107 -40.90 -35.14 -22.13
CA LEU A 107 -41.94 -34.28 -22.68
C LEU A 107 -41.29 -33.11 -23.41
N SER A 108 -41.41 -33.05 -24.73
CA SER A 108 -40.95 -31.92 -25.53
C SER A 108 -42.08 -30.91 -25.77
N ILE A 109 -41.88 -29.65 -25.37
CA ILE A 109 -42.81 -28.56 -25.63
C ILE A 109 -42.34 -27.75 -26.84
N LYS A 110 -43.21 -27.57 -27.85
CA LYS A 110 -42.88 -26.84 -29.09
C LYS A 110 -43.21 -25.35 -29.03
N ASN A 111 -44.36 -24.98 -28.46
CA ASN A 111 -44.86 -23.61 -28.49
C ASN A 111 -45.01 -22.98 -27.10
N SER A 112 -45.86 -23.51 -26.22
CA SER A 112 -45.99 -22.92 -24.88
C SER A 112 -46.41 -23.89 -23.79
N LEU A 113 -45.97 -23.56 -22.57
CA LEU A 113 -46.38 -24.20 -21.33
C LEU A 113 -46.97 -23.14 -20.41
N THR A 114 -48.23 -23.29 -20.01
CA THR A 114 -48.81 -22.51 -18.90
C THR A 114 -49.04 -23.44 -17.72
N LEU A 115 -48.28 -23.22 -16.65
CA LEU A 115 -48.29 -24.10 -15.47
C LEU A 115 -48.88 -23.36 -14.26
N PHE A 116 -50.09 -23.76 -13.85
CA PHE A 116 -50.69 -23.42 -12.56
C PHE A 116 -50.66 -24.60 -11.57
N GLY A 117 -50.58 -25.83 -12.09
CA GLY A 117 -50.51 -27.06 -11.29
C GLY A 117 -49.09 -27.56 -11.05
N THR A 118 -48.90 -28.87 -11.13
CA THR A 118 -47.61 -29.53 -10.84
C THR A 118 -47.10 -30.35 -12.03
N ILE A 119 -45.80 -30.24 -12.31
CA ILE A 119 -45.03 -31.21 -13.11
C ILE A 119 -44.04 -31.89 -12.16
N THR A 120 -44.12 -33.21 -12.04
CA THR A 120 -43.32 -34.03 -11.13
C THR A 120 -42.83 -35.31 -11.79
N GLY A 121 -42.04 -36.10 -11.06
CA GLY A 121 -41.47 -37.37 -11.52
C GLY A 121 -40.03 -37.25 -12.02
N THR A 122 -39.42 -38.39 -12.30
CA THR A 122 -37.99 -38.53 -12.64
C THR A 122 -37.68 -38.48 -14.14
N GLY A 123 -38.70 -38.26 -14.99
CA GLY A 123 -38.50 -37.97 -16.41
C GLY A 123 -37.87 -36.59 -16.66
N SER A 124 -38.02 -36.05 -17.86
CA SER A 124 -37.52 -34.70 -18.19
C SER A 124 -38.50 -33.90 -19.03
N VAL A 125 -38.53 -32.58 -18.86
CA VAL A 125 -39.16 -31.65 -19.79
C VAL A 125 -38.09 -31.10 -20.73
N LYS A 126 -38.36 -31.11 -22.02
CA LYS A 126 -37.48 -30.66 -23.10
C LYS A 126 -38.09 -29.52 -23.88
N THR A 127 -37.26 -28.73 -24.53
CA THR A 127 -37.69 -27.67 -25.45
C THR A 127 -37.42 -28.06 -26.90
N LEU A 128 -38.37 -27.75 -27.78
CA LEU A 128 -38.22 -27.88 -29.23
C LEU A 128 -38.57 -26.55 -29.89
N GLY A 129 -37.66 -25.94 -30.65
CA GLY A 129 -37.89 -24.62 -31.25
C GLY A 129 -37.66 -23.47 -30.26
N SER A 130 -38.67 -22.64 -30.00
CA SER A 130 -38.53 -21.46 -29.12
C SER A 130 -39.72 -21.30 -28.17
N PRO A 131 -40.04 -22.29 -27.33
CA PRO A 131 -41.24 -22.25 -26.52
C PRO A 131 -41.24 -21.12 -25.47
N GLN A 132 -42.45 -20.78 -25.02
CA GLN A 132 -42.72 -19.86 -23.93
C GLN A 132 -43.24 -20.60 -22.69
N PHE A 133 -42.53 -20.53 -21.58
CA PHE A 133 -42.95 -21.12 -20.30
C PHE A 133 -43.45 -20.01 -19.37
N ASN A 134 -44.75 -20.04 -19.10
CA ASN A 134 -45.41 -19.20 -18.11
C ASN A 134 -45.65 -20.03 -16.84
N ILE A 135 -44.70 -19.97 -15.91
CA ILE A 135 -44.70 -20.74 -14.66
C ILE A 135 -45.31 -19.87 -13.57
N ARG A 136 -46.58 -20.13 -13.24
CA ARG A 136 -47.41 -19.26 -12.39
C ARG A 136 -47.05 -19.40 -10.91
N ASN A 137 -47.41 -18.41 -10.11
CA ASN A 137 -47.22 -18.46 -8.67
C ASN A 137 -48.00 -19.64 -8.06
N GLY A 138 -47.39 -20.33 -7.10
CA GLY A 138 -47.94 -21.54 -6.49
C GLY A 138 -47.82 -22.81 -7.34
N SER A 139 -47.34 -22.72 -8.58
CA SER A 139 -47.03 -23.92 -9.37
C SER A 139 -45.80 -24.66 -8.87
N SER A 140 -45.67 -25.94 -9.24
CA SER A 140 -44.54 -26.78 -8.84
C SER A 140 -43.92 -27.48 -10.05
N PHE A 141 -42.74 -27.03 -10.47
CA PHE A 141 -41.95 -27.65 -11.55
C PHE A 141 -40.77 -28.40 -10.94
N ILE A 142 -40.93 -29.70 -10.64
CA ILE A 142 -39.95 -30.50 -9.89
C ILE A 142 -39.07 -31.36 -10.81
N THR A 143 -39.55 -31.65 -12.01
CA THR A 143 -38.84 -32.50 -12.98
C THR A 143 -37.67 -31.75 -13.64
N PRO A 144 -36.57 -32.43 -14.01
CA PRO A 144 -35.50 -31.85 -14.81
C PRO A 144 -35.98 -31.13 -16.08
N LEU A 145 -35.40 -29.95 -16.34
CA LEU A 145 -35.57 -29.17 -17.56
C LEU A 145 -34.30 -29.27 -18.42
N ILE A 146 -34.45 -29.67 -19.67
CA ILE A 146 -33.34 -29.85 -20.62
C ILE A 146 -33.61 -29.03 -21.88
N LEU A 147 -32.68 -28.11 -22.22
CA LEU A 147 -32.71 -27.35 -23.46
C LEU A 147 -31.70 -28.00 -24.42
N ASP A 148 -32.16 -28.92 -25.27
CA ASP A 148 -31.32 -29.64 -26.25
C ASP A 148 -31.64 -29.25 -27.71
N ALA A 149 -32.91 -28.97 -28.03
CA ALA A 149 -33.36 -28.70 -29.40
C ALA A 149 -34.01 -27.31 -29.61
N GLY A 150 -33.92 -26.40 -28.63
CA GLY A 150 -34.53 -25.08 -28.73
C GLY A 150 -34.15 -24.08 -27.62
N ASP A 151 -34.37 -22.80 -27.92
CA ASP A 151 -34.27 -21.71 -26.94
C ASP A 151 -35.54 -21.65 -26.09
N LEU A 152 -35.46 -21.10 -24.89
CA LEU A 152 -36.60 -21.01 -23.98
C LEU A 152 -36.81 -19.59 -23.50
N ASN A 153 -38.01 -19.05 -23.67
CA ASN A 153 -38.45 -17.87 -22.95
C ASN A 153 -39.23 -18.28 -21.71
N ILE A 154 -38.77 -17.89 -20.53
CA ILE A 154 -39.45 -18.22 -19.27
C ILE A 154 -39.86 -16.94 -18.52
N TYR A 155 -41.08 -16.96 -17.99
CA TYR A 155 -41.66 -15.86 -17.24
C TYR A 155 -42.76 -16.34 -16.29
N ASN A 156 -43.22 -15.43 -15.43
CA ASN A 156 -44.42 -15.59 -14.62
C ASN A 156 -45.21 -14.28 -14.73
N THR A 157 -46.47 -14.34 -15.14
CA THR A 157 -47.31 -13.13 -15.32
C THR A 157 -48.16 -12.79 -14.09
N ASP A 158 -47.98 -13.49 -12.97
CA ASP A 158 -48.64 -13.20 -11.70
C ASP A 158 -47.93 -12.11 -10.89
N GLY A 159 -48.60 -11.57 -9.86
CA GLY A 159 -48.02 -10.63 -8.90
C GLY A 159 -46.81 -11.24 -8.18
N GLY A 160 -45.61 -10.92 -8.67
CA GLY A 160 -44.34 -11.46 -8.19
C GLY A 160 -43.36 -11.79 -9.31
N ASN A 161 -43.83 -11.91 -10.55
CA ASN A 161 -43.05 -12.02 -11.79
C ASN A 161 -41.93 -13.08 -11.80
N THR A 162 -41.96 -14.05 -10.88
CA THR A 162 -40.87 -15.03 -10.68
C THR A 162 -41.35 -16.45 -10.97
N ALA A 163 -40.68 -17.12 -11.90
CA ALA A 163 -40.85 -18.55 -12.18
C ALA A 163 -39.97 -19.38 -11.23
N GLU A 164 -40.53 -20.43 -10.61
CA GLU A 164 -39.78 -21.33 -9.74
C GLU A 164 -39.53 -22.69 -10.42
N LEU A 165 -38.27 -23.07 -10.57
CA LEU A 165 -37.83 -24.36 -11.09
C LEU A 165 -37.14 -25.15 -9.98
N ARG A 166 -37.70 -26.30 -9.62
CA ARG A 166 -37.22 -27.19 -8.55
C ARG A 166 -36.53 -28.45 -9.08
N GLY A 167 -36.69 -28.74 -10.37
CA GLY A 167 -35.86 -29.71 -11.08
C GLY A 167 -34.51 -29.14 -11.49
N ALA A 168 -33.56 -30.05 -11.79
CA ALA A 168 -32.27 -29.67 -12.37
C ALA A 168 -32.47 -29.00 -13.74
N ILE A 169 -31.58 -28.08 -14.10
CA ILE A 169 -31.63 -27.36 -15.38
C ILE A 169 -30.36 -27.69 -16.17
N THR A 170 -30.51 -28.16 -17.40
CA THR A 170 -29.39 -28.41 -18.31
C THR A 170 -29.59 -27.63 -19.60
N ILE A 171 -28.63 -26.77 -19.94
CA ILE A 171 -28.62 -25.99 -21.17
C ILE A 171 -27.49 -26.52 -22.05
N PHE A 172 -27.80 -26.99 -23.25
CA PHE A 172 -26.80 -27.47 -24.20
C PHE A 172 -26.10 -26.30 -24.92
N PRO A 173 -24.92 -26.55 -25.55
CA PRO A 173 -24.27 -25.56 -26.38
C PRO A 173 -25.20 -24.96 -27.43
N ASN A 174 -25.04 -23.65 -27.69
CA ASN A 174 -25.85 -22.88 -28.64
C ASN A 174 -27.36 -22.81 -28.31
N ARG A 175 -27.74 -23.08 -27.05
CA ARG A 175 -29.12 -22.90 -26.56
C ARG A 175 -29.18 -21.76 -25.57
N THR A 176 -30.31 -21.05 -25.57
CA THR A 176 -30.55 -19.90 -24.72
C THR A 176 -31.72 -20.15 -23.78
N LEU A 177 -31.47 -20.05 -22.47
CA LEU A 177 -32.51 -19.82 -21.47
C LEU A 177 -32.66 -18.31 -21.28
N ASN A 178 -33.70 -17.74 -21.87
CA ASN A 178 -34.02 -16.33 -21.77
C ASN A 178 -35.06 -16.08 -20.67
N VAL A 179 -34.64 -15.42 -19.59
CA VAL A 179 -35.55 -14.84 -18.61
C VAL A 179 -36.18 -13.59 -19.24
N ASN A 180 -37.50 -13.57 -19.37
CA ASN A 180 -38.18 -12.53 -20.13
C ASN A 180 -37.90 -11.11 -19.55
N ALA A 181 -37.95 -10.11 -20.42
CA ALA A 181 -37.66 -8.73 -20.04
C ALA A 181 -38.82 -8.07 -19.27
N GLY A 182 -38.51 -7.06 -18.45
CA GLY A 182 -39.52 -6.27 -17.74
C GLY A 182 -39.71 -6.63 -16.26
N GLY A 183 -38.63 -7.03 -15.57
CA GLY A 183 -38.67 -7.34 -14.14
C GLY A 183 -39.05 -8.77 -13.80
N TYR A 184 -39.07 -9.68 -14.78
CA TYR A 184 -39.29 -11.11 -14.52
C TYR A 184 -38.05 -11.76 -13.88
N GLY A 185 -38.30 -12.82 -13.12
CA GLY A 185 -37.28 -13.60 -12.43
C GLY A 185 -37.41 -15.10 -12.67
N VAL A 186 -36.30 -15.82 -12.54
CA VAL A 186 -36.28 -17.28 -12.41
C VAL A 186 -35.54 -17.64 -11.13
N LYS A 187 -36.11 -18.54 -10.33
CA LYS A 187 -35.45 -19.18 -9.19
C LYS A 187 -35.18 -20.64 -9.49
N ALA A 188 -33.91 -21.02 -9.53
CA ALA A 188 -33.48 -22.41 -9.69
C ALA A 188 -33.12 -23.00 -8.33
N TYR A 189 -33.90 -23.95 -7.84
CA TYR A 189 -33.72 -24.59 -6.52
C TYR A 189 -32.85 -25.84 -6.56
N ASN A 190 -32.39 -26.26 -7.73
CA ASN A 190 -31.61 -27.48 -7.94
C ASN A 190 -30.38 -27.18 -8.81
N ASN A 191 -29.60 -28.21 -9.14
CA ASN A 191 -28.38 -28.07 -9.92
C ASN A 191 -28.66 -27.45 -11.29
N VAL A 192 -27.78 -26.56 -11.72
CA VAL A 192 -27.83 -25.94 -13.04
C VAL A 192 -26.52 -26.21 -13.76
N THR A 193 -26.60 -26.75 -14.97
CA THR A 193 -25.48 -26.92 -15.88
C THR A 193 -25.73 -26.08 -17.13
N ASN A 194 -25.01 -24.97 -17.26
CA ASN A 194 -25.09 -24.07 -18.40
C ASN A 194 -23.93 -24.32 -19.38
N ASN A 195 -24.19 -24.97 -20.52
CA ASN A 195 -23.24 -25.02 -21.64
C ASN A 195 -23.60 -24.05 -22.77
N GLY A 196 -24.71 -23.32 -22.63
CA GLY A 196 -25.25 -22.39 -23.64
C GLY A 196 -25.24 -20.97 -23.11
N ILE A 197 -26.40 -20.32 -23.14
CA ILE A 197 -26.58 -18.93 -22.70
C ILE A 197 -27.71 -18.85 -21.68
N ILE A 198 -27.49 -18.18 -20.56
CA ILE A 198 -28.56 -17.66 -19.69
C ILE A 198 -28.65 -16.16 -19.94
N SER A 199 -29.76 -15.66 -20.46
CA SER A 199 -29.93 -14.24 -20.84
C SER A 199 -31.17 -13.61 -20.19
N GLY A 200 -31.25 -12.28 -20.21
CA GLY A 200 -32.51 -11.58 -19.96
C GLY A 200 -32.33 -10.11 -19.56
N ASN A 201 -32.78 -9.19 -20.41
CA ASN A 201 -32.66 -7.75 -20.18
C ASN A 201 -33.70 -7.24 -19.18
N GLY A 202 -33.27 -6.51 -18.15
CA GLY A 202 -34.11 -6.07 -17.04
C GLY A 202 -34.67 -7.22 -16.19
N SER A 203 -34.03 -8.39 -16.22
CA SER A 203 -34.51 -9.62 -15.58
C SER A 203 -33.55 -10.13 -14.50
N SER A 204 -33.99 -11.11 -13.69
CA SER A 204 -33.16 -11.76 -12.68
C SER A 204 -33.12 -13.29 -12.83
N PHE A 205 -31.93 -13.87 -12.72
CA PHE A 205 -31.76 -15.31 -12.50
C PHE A 205 -31.22 -15.51 -11.08
N THR A 206 -31.90 -16.31 -10.27
CA THR A 206 -31.56 -16.55 -8.87
C THR A 206 -31.26 -18.02 -8.63
N MET A 207 -30.02 -18.31 -8.26
CA MET A 207 -29.57 -19.63 -7.87
C MET A 207 -29.85 -19.89 -6.39
N ARG A 208 -30.58 -20.96 -6.11
CA ARG A 208 -30.88 -21.50 -4.77
C ARG A 208 -30.48 -22.98 -4.62
N GLY A 209 -29.98 -23.60 -5.69
CA GLY A 209 -29.52 -24.98 -5.69
C GLY A 209 -28.10 -25.14 -5.13
N SER A 210 -27.63 -26.39 -5.05
CA SER A 210 -26.31 -26.72 -4.50
C SER A 210 -25.16 -26.59 -5.48
N ASN A 211 -25.37 -26.78 -6.78
CA ASN A 211 -24.29 -26.74 -7.78
C ASN A 211 -24.68 -25.91 -9.00
N PHE A 212 -23.79 -25.01 -9.42
CA PHE A 212 -23.89 -24.24 -10.65
C PHE A 212 -22.62 -24.46 -11.49
N ILE A 213 -22.75 -25.18 -12.60
CA ILE A 213 -21.65 -25.39 -13.55
C ILE A 213 -21.89 -24.47 -14.74
N ASN A 214 -21.00 -23.50 -14.95
CA ASN A 214 -21.04 -22.59 -16.08
C ASN A 214 -19.93 -22.91 -17.06
N ASN A 215 -20.26 -23.53 -18.19
CA ASN A 215 -19.39 -23.71 -19.34
C ASN A 215 -19.74 -22.75 -20.49
N GLY A 216 -20.85 -22.01 -20.36
CA GLY A 216 -21.40 -21.11 -21.36
C GLY A 216 -21.30 -19.64 -20.98
N THR A 217 -22.29 -18.84 -21.39
CA THR A 217 -22.36 -17.41 -21.13
C THR A 217 -23.51 -17.07 -20.18
N ILE A 218 -23.25 -16.19 -19.21
CA ILE A 218 -24.25 -15.60 -18.32
C ILE A 218 -24.40 -14.13 -18.67
N ASN A 219 -25.62 -13.71 -19.05
CA ASN A 219 -25.99 -12.34 -19.41
C ASN A 219 -27.44 -11.92 -19.04
N PRO A 220 -27.99 -12.30 -17.86
CA PRO A 220 -29.16 -11.60 -17.32
C PRO A 220 -28.73 -10.28 -16.67
N THR A 221 -29.63 -9.31 -16.52
CA THR A 221 -29.32 -8.04 -15.82
C THR A 221 -28.93 -8.25 -14.36
N PHE A 222 -29.56 -9.21 -13.67
CA PHE A 222 -29.20 -9.61 -12.33
C PHE A 222 -28.99 -11.12 -12.26
N PHE A 223 -27.88 -11.54 -11.67
CA PHE A 223 -27.64 -12.93 -11.29
C PHE A 223 -27.42 -13.01 -9.78
N ASN A 224 -28.29 -13.71 -9.06
CA ASN A 224 -28.26 -13.74 -7.60
C ASN A 224 -27.90 -15.14 -7.09
N PHE A 225 -27.05 -15.21 -6.08
CA PHE A 225 -26.86 -16.41 -5.25
C PHE A 225 -27.54 -16.18 -3.89
N ASP A 226 -28.57 -16.99 -3.62
CA ASP A 226 -29.44 -16.91 -2.44
C ASP A 226 -29.34 -18.15 -1.52
N SER A 227 -28.37 -19.03 -1.79
CA SER A 227 -28.10 -20.25 -1.03
C SER A 227 -26.61 -20.59 -1.04
N THR A 228 -26.26 -21.65 -0.30
CA THR A 228 -24.97 -22.32 -0.48
C THR A 228 -24.91 -22.97 -1.86
N THR A 229 -23.95 -22.55 -2.68
CA THR A 229 -23.76 -23.01 -4.07
C THR A 229 -22.28 -23.30 -4.33
N LEU A 230 -21.96 -24.49 -4.79
CA LEU A 230 -20.69 -24.81 -5.43
C LEU A 230 -20.72 -24.27 -6.88
N LEU A 231 -19.78 -23.40 -7.21
CA LEU A 231 -19.63 -22.77 -8.51
C LEU A 231 -18.43 -23.35 -9.26
N ASP A 232 -18.66 -23.80 -10.48
CA ASP A 232 -17.68 -24.49 -11.32
C ASP A 232 -17.79 -24.07 -12.79
N GLY A 233 -16.79 -24.42 -13.59
CA GLY A 233 -16.73 -24.28 -15.04
C GLY A 233 -16.09 -22.97 -15.54
N PRO A 234 -15.48 -22.99 -16.75
CA PRO A 234 -14.70 -21.87 -17.31
C PRO A 234 -15.55 -20.82 -18.03
N GLY A 235 -16.88 -20.89 -17.92
CA GLY A 235 -17.81 -20.05 -18.65
C GLY A 235 -17.71 -18.56 -18.28
N ILE A 236 -18.25 -17.73 -19.16
CA ILE A 236 -18.11 -16.28 -19.12
C ILE A 236 -19.30 -15.63 -18.42
N TRP A 237 -19.04 -14.60 -17.63
CA TRP A 237 -20.05 -13.77 -16.99
C TRP A 237 -19.98 -12.33 -17.53
N ASN A 238 -20.98 -11.95 -18.32
CA ASN A 238 -21.04 -10.68 -19.04
C ASN A 238 -22.30 -9.90 -18.70
N GLY A 239 -22.20 -8.57 -18.56
CA GLY A 239 -23.37 -7.67 -18.54
C GLY A 239 -24.33 -7.86 -17.35
N ALA A 240 -24.02 -8.75 -16.41
CA ALA A 240 -24.83 -9.04 -15.24
C ALA A 240 -24.34 -8.29 -13.99
N ASN A 241 -25.28 -7.80 -13.19
CA ASN A 241 -25.03 -7.52 -11.79
C ASN A 241 -25.07 -8.85 -11.02
N ILE A 242 -23.91 -9.33 -10.59
CA ILE A 242 -23.76 -10.57 -9.84
C ILE A 242 -23.87 -10.24 -8.35
N ASN A 243 -24.88 -10.77 -7.68
CA ASN A 243 -25.11 -10.54 -6.26
C ASN A 243 -24.94 -11.84 -5.48
N ILE A 244 -24.05 -11.84 -4.49
CA ILE A 244 -23.98 -12.87 -3.45
C ILE A 244 -24.72 -12.31 -2.25
N ASN A 245 -26.00 -12.67 -2.11
CA ASN A 245 -26.86 -12.12 -1.07
C ASN A 245 -26.53 -12.71 0.31
N ALA A 246 -27.16 -12.23 1.37
CA ALA A 246 -26.83 -12.61 2.75
C ALA A 246 -26.91 -14.12 3.02
N SER A 247 -27.76 -14.84 2.29
CA SER A 247 -27.87 -16.32 2.36
C SER A 247 -27.00 -17.04 1.32
N GLY A 248 -26.36 -16.29 0.43
CA GLY A 248 -25.46 -16.79 -0.60
C GLY A 248 -24.11 -17.17 -0.03
N ASN A 249 -23.76 -18.46 -0.09
CA ASN A 249 -22.42 -18.96 0.22
C ASN A 249 -21.86 -19.66 -1.01
N VAL A 250 -21.05 -18.94 -1.79
CA VAL A 250 -20.45 -19.45 -3.01
C VAL A 250 -19.11 -20.08 -2.69
N THR A 251 -18.93 -21.35 -3.06
CA THR A 251 -17.63 -22.04 -3.02
C THR A 251 -17.17 -22.30 -4.44
N LEU A 252 -15.97 -21.83 -4.79
CA LEU A 252 -15.35 -22.01 -6.10
C LEU A 252 -14.70 -23.39 -6.16
N ASN A 253 -15.07 -24.18 -7.17
CA ASN A 253 -14.45 -25.47 -7.48
C ASN A 253 -13.36 -25.37 -8.55
N ASP A 254 -13.38 -24.30 -9.35
CA ASP A 254 -12.43 -24.00 -10.41
C ASP A 254 -12.16 -22.47 -10.45
N THR A 255 -11.33 -22.02 -11.37
CA THR A 255 -11.11 -20.61 -11.67
C THR A 255 -12.36 -20.02 -12.32
N VAL A 256 -12.96 -19.03 -11.66
CA VAL A 256 -14.15 -18.32 -12.16
C VAL A 256 -13.76 -16.93 -12.64
N VAL A 257 -14.20 -16.57 -13.85
CA VAL A 257 -13.86 -15.30 -14.50
C VAL A 257 -15.07 -14.38 -14.61
N PHE A 258 -14.98 -13.18 -14.03
CA PHE A 258 -15.98 -12.12 -14.17
C PHE A 258 -15.43 -10.98 -15.05
N GLY A 259 -16.19 -10.51 -16.06
CA GLY A 259 -15.93 -9.24 -16.75
C GLY A 259 -15.22 -9.25 -18.10
N SER A 260 -14.90 -10.42 -18.68
CA SER A 260 -13.99 -10.50 -19.83
C SER A 260 -14.48 -9.83 -21.12
N THR A 261 -15.74 -9.39 -21.24
CA THR A 261 -16.23 -8.69 -22.44
C THR A 261 -17.08 -7.43 -22.19
N ALA A 262 -17.35 -7.04 -20.93
CA ALA A 262 -18.22 -5.89 -20.60
C ALA A 262 -18.05 -5.46 -19.13
N THR A 263 -18.62 -4.30 -18.79
CA THR A 263 -18.72 -3.88 -17.38
C THR A 263 -19.56 -4.87 -16.57
N VAL A 264 -19.02 -5.35 -15.45
CA VAL A 264 -19.68 -6.29 -14.53
C VAL A 264 -19.62 -5.71 -13.12
N ASN A 265 -20.75 -5.77 -12.41
CA ASN A 265 -20.81 -5.43 -10.99
C ASN A 265 -20.94 -6.71 -10.17
N VAL A 266 -20.03 -6.94 -9.24
CA VAL A 266 -20.06 -8.07 -8.31
C VAL A 266 -20.26 -7.53 -6.91
N ASN A 267 -21.36 -7.91 -6.26
CA ASN A 267 -21.75 -7.41 -4.94
C ASN A 267 -21.84 -8.55 -3.92
N VAL A 268 -21.01 -8.52 -2.88
CA VAL A 268 -21.10 -9.46 -1.75
C VAL A 268 -21.88 -8.80 -0.62
N ASN A 269 -23.18 -9.08 -0.56
CA ASN A 269 -24.18 -8.42 0.30
C ASN A 269 -24.44 -9.20 1.58
N GLY A 270 -23.41 -9.37 2.42
CA GLY A 270 -23.48 -10.21 3.63
C GLY A 270 -23.27 -11.70 3.39
N GLY A 271 -23.18 -12.13 2.13
CA GLY A 271 -22.83 -13.49 1.75
C GLY A 271 -21.32 -13.76 1.79
N THR A 272 -20.95 -14.96 1.34
CA THR A 272 -19.55 -15.44 1.37
C THR A 272 -19.11 -15.97 0.01
N ILE A 273 -17.89 -15.63 -0.43
CA ILE A 273 -17.19 -16.31 -1.53
C ILE A 273 -15.96 -17.04 -0.95
N THR A 274 -15.77 -18.31 -1.26
CA THR A 274 -14.63 -19.13 -0.80
C THR A 274 -14.08 -20.00 -1.90
N GLY A 275 -12.83 -20.43 -1.81
CA GLY A 275 -12.24 -21.43 -2.70
C GLY A 275 -10.83 -21.77 -2.26
N ALA A 276 -10.56 -23.04 -1.94
CA ALA A 276 -9.23 -23.46 -1.52
C ALA A 276 -8.35 -23.69 -2.76
N ASN A 277 -7.29 -22.91 -2.90
CA ASN A 277 -6.38 -22.93 -4.06
C ASN A 277 -7.04 -22.60 -5.40
N GLN A 278 -8.22 -21.98 -5.37
CA GLN A 278 -8.94 -21.52 -6.56
C GLN A 278 -8.82 -20.02 -6.74
N PHE A 279 -8.97 -19.57 -7.99
CA PHE A 279 -8.82 -18.19 -8.40
C PHE A 279 -10.17 -17.57 -8.74
N LEU A 280 -10.51 -16.47 -8.07
CA LEU A 280 -11.52 -15.55 -8.55
C LEU A 280 -10.83 -14.53 -9.46
N LEU A 281 -11.04 -14.60 -10.77
CA LEU A 281 -10.48 -13.66 -11.72
C LEU A 281 -11.49 -12.54 -12.03
N LEU A 282 -11.12 -11.31 -11.67
CA LEU A 282 -11.81 -10.09 -12.07
C LEU A 282 -11.07 -9.51 -13.28
N ASP A 283 -11.60 -9.76 -14.47
CA ASP A 283 -10.97 -9.41 -15.74
C ASP A 283 -11.60 -8.17 -16.36
N GLY A 284 -11.01 -7.01 -16.07
CA GLY A 284 -11.38 -5.74 -16.67
C GLY A 284 -10.60 -5.38 -17.94
N SER A 285 -10.13 -6.37 -18.71
CA SER A 285 -9.37 -6.10 -19.94
C SER A 285 -10.22 -5.54 -21.09
N ALA A 286 -11.50 -5.90 -21.16
CA ALA A 286 -12.44 -5.43 -22.18
C ALA A 286 -13.45 -4.37 -21.67
N GLY A 287 -13.42 -4.04 -20.38
CA GLY A 287 -14.34 -3.12 -19.70
C GLY A 287 -13.98 -3.00 -18.21
N GLN A 288 -14.63 -2.11 -17.45
CA GLN A 288 -14.34 -2.00 -16.01
C GLN A 288 -15.08 -3.08 -15.21
N VAL A 289 -14.40 -3.78 -14.30
CA VAL A 289 -15.07 -4.64 -13.31
C VAL A 289 -15.22 -3.89 -12.00
N ASN A 290 -16.45 -3.75 -11.51
CA ASN A 290 -16.74 -3.16 -10.21
C ASN A 290 -16.99 -4.29 -9.21
N PHE A 291 -16.12 -4.41 -8.21
CA PHE A 291 -16.21 -5.42 -7.17
C PHE A 291 -16.48 -4.73 -5.83
N THR A 292 -17.69 -4.89 -5.31
CA THR A 292 -18.12 -4.32 -4.04
C THR A 292 -18.30 -5.42 -3.01
N VAL A 293 -17.60 -5.29 -1.88
CA VAL A 293 -17.89 -6.08 -0.68
C VAL A 293 -18.67 -5.17 0.25
N ASN A 294 -19.95 -5.47 0.44
CA ASN A 294 -20.82 -4.73 1.34
C ASN A 294 -20.68 -5.24 2.76
N ALA A 295 -21.15 -4.45 3.74
CA ALA A 295 -21.05 -4.78 5.16
C ALA A 295 -21.44 -6.25 5.44
N ASN A 296 -20.62 -6.93 6.26
CA ASN A 296 -20.72 -8.35 6.60
C ASN A 296 -20.41 -9.34 5.45
N GLY A 297 -20.13 -8.84 4.24
CA GLY A 297 -19.66 -9.68 3.13
C GLY A 297 -18.27 -10.25 3.41
N THR A 298 -18.08 -11.51 3.04
CA THR A 298 -16.82 -12.25 3.25
C THR A 298 -16.25 -12.74 1.92
N VAL A 299 -14.96 -12.49 1.70
CA VAL A 299 -14.21 -12.97 0.53
C VAL A 299 -12.99 -13.75 1.03
N GLY A 300 -13.05 -15.06 0.89
CA GLY A 300 -12.11 -16.02 1.48
C GLY A 300 -12.38 -16.28 2.95
N THR A 301 -12.13 -17.51 3.38
CA THR A 301 -12.14 -17.94 4.80
C THR A 301 -10.73 -18.22 5.33
N SER A 302 -9.73 -18.23 4.45
CA SER A 302 -8.31 -18.27 4.79
C SER A 302 -7.47 -17.76 3.60
N ASN A 303 -6.15 -17.67 3.77
CA ASN A 303 -5.19 -17.23 2.74
C ASN A 303 -5.13 -18.16 1.50
N THR A 304 -5.95 -19.22 1.43
CA THR A 304 -6.01 -20.17 0.31
C THR A 304 -6.83 -19.68 -0.87
N THR A 305 -7.73 -18.70 -0.68
CA THR A 305 -8.49 -18.10 -1.79
C THR A 305 -7.67 -16.97 -2.39
N ASN A 306 -7.55 -16.96 -3.72
CA ASN A 306 -6.82 -15.92 -4.45
C ASN A 306 -7.80 -15.11 -5.31
N VAL A 307 -7.81 -13.79 -5.15
CA VAL A 307 -8.49 -12.86 -6.04
C VAL A 307 -7.46 -12.29 -7.00
N LEU A 308 -7.60 -12.59 -8.28
CA LEU A 308 -6.76 -12.07 -9.34
C LEU A 308 -7.45 -10.89 -10.02
N THR A 309 -6.71 -9.84 -10.34
CA THR A 309 -7.23 -8.72 -11.14
C THR A 309 -6.43 -8.51 -12.42
N ARG A 310 -7.13 -8.20 -13.51
CA ARG A 310 -6.56 -7.85 -14.82
C ARG A 310 -7.27 -6.63 -15.38
N GLY A 311 -6.58 -5.82 -16.17
CA GLY A 311 -7.17 -4.63 -16.82
C GLY A 311 -7.62 -3.57 -15.81
N SER A 312 -8.81 -2.99 -15.99
CA SER A 312 -9.38 -1.96 -15.11
C SER A 312 -10.35 -2.57 -14.09
N VAL A 313 -9.92 -2.67 -12.83
CA VAL A 313 -10.75 -3.19 -11.74
C VAL A 313 -10.95 -2.11 -10.68
N LEU A 314 -12.20 -1.90 -10.28
CA LEU A 314 -12.60 -0.98 -9.24
C LEU A 314 -13.11 -1.78 -8.03
N MET A 315 -12.43 -1.71 -6.90
CA MET A 315 -12.77 -2.42 -5.67
C MET A 315 -13.27 -1.46 -4.61
N ASN A 316 -14.53 -1.64 -4.22
CA ASN A 316 -15.14 -0.95 -3.09
C ASN A 316 -15.24 -1.91 -1.89
N ILE A 317 -14.28 -1.82 -0.97
CA ILE A 317 -14.18 -2.71 0.19
C ILE A 317 -14.68 -1.95 1.41
N ARG A 318 -15.97 -2.13 1.73
CA ARG A 318 -16.64 -1.34 2.77
C ARG A 318 -16.20 -1.75 4.17
N ASN A 319 -16.53 -0.90 5.16
CA ASN A 319 -16.32 -1.24 6.57
C ASN A 319 -17.05 -2.53 6.95
N THR A 320 -16.52 -3.19 7.99
CA THR A 320 -17.06 -4.45 8.55
C THR A 320 -17.16 -5.60 7.54
N THR A 321 -16.35 -5.54 6.48
CA THR A 321 -16.15 -6.63 5.53
C THR A 321 -14.97 -7.50 5.95
N PHE A 322 -14.94 -8.74 5.46
CA PHE A 322 -13.86 -9.69 5.69
C PHE A 322 -13.23 -10.11 4.37
N PHE A 323 -12.29 -9.32 3.86
CA PHE A 323 -11.47 -9.69 2.69
C PHE A 323 -10.23 -10.47 3.16
N ASN A 324 -10.37 -11.79 3.34
CA ASN A 324 -9.30 -12.69 3.79
C ASN A 324 -8.52 -13.33 2.65
N ALA A 325 -9.06 -13.29 1.42
CA ALA A 325 -8.37 -13.78 0.24
C ALA A 325 -7.09 -12.98 -0.04
N SER A 326 -6.09 -13.64 -0.63
CA SER A 326 -4.92 -12.94 -1.16
C SER A 326 -5.33 -12.17 -2.42
N LEU A 327 -4.98 -10.89 -2.50
CA LEU A 327 -5.18 -10.05 -3.68
C LEU A 327 -3.93 -10.09 -4.55
N ASN A 328 -4.07 -10.41 -5.83
CA ASN A 328 -2.97 -10.46 -6.78
C ASN A 328 -3.30 -9.67 -8.06
N ILE A 329 -2.56 -8.60 -8.30
CA ILE A 329 -2.77 -7.74 -9.46
C ILE A 329 -1.87 -8.23 -10.58
N LYS A 330 -2.48 -8.84 -11.61
CA LYS A 330 -1.79 -9.52 -12.71
C LYS A 330 -1.54 -8.66 -13.93
N SER A 331 -2.44 -7.70 -14.20
CA SER A 331 -2.24 -6.71 -15.25
C SER A 331 -3.10 -5.47 -15.02
N GLY A 332 -2.73 -4.35 -15.62
CA GLY A 332 -3.51 -3.12 -15.56
C GLY A 332 -3.51 -2.45 -14.18
N THR A 333 -4.64 -1.86 -13.81
CA THR A 333 -4.82 -1.07 -12.60
C THR A 333 -6.00 -1.58 -11.79
N THR A 334 -5.75 -1.88 -10.52
CA THR A 334 -6.80 -2.09 -9.51
C THR A 334 -6.92 -0.85 -8.65
N THR A 335 -8.05 -0.15 -8.75
CA THR A 335 -8.35 1.01 -7.88
C THR A 335 -9.15 0.56 -6.69
N VAL A 336 -8.69 0.89 -5.48
CA VAL A 336 -9.33 0.50 -4.22
C VAL A 336 -9.80 1.73 -3.44
N PHE A 337 -11.00 1.64 -2.90
CA PHE A 337 -11.60 2.66 -2.05
C PHE A 337 -12.67 2.03 -1.13
N ASN A 338 -13.21 2.85 -0.26
CA ASN A 338 -14.34 2.53 0.60
C ASN A 338 -15.21 3.78 0.69
N ASP A 339 -16.35 3.78 0.02
CA ASP A 339 -17.29 4.92 -0.01
C ASP A 339 -18.19 5.04 1.23
N ASN A 340 -18.05 4.14 2.21
CA ASN A 340 -18.75 4.24 3.49
C ASN A 340 -18.00 5.13 4.49
N SER A 341 -18.69 5.49 5.58
CA SER A 341 -18.13 6.29 6.69
C SER A 341 -16.80 5.71 7.19
N GLY A 342 -15.69 6.43 7.06
CA GLY A 342 -14.37 5.98 7.56
C GLY A 342 -13.35 5.63 6.47
N ASN A 343 -13.76 5.61 5.20
CA ASN A 343 -12.87 5.69 4.03
C ASN A 343 -11.73 4.66 3.99
N THR A 344 -11.82 3.54 4.72
CA THR A 344 -10.71 2.59 4.89
C THR A 344 -11.08 1.22 4.33
N ALA A 345 -10.41 0.80 3.27
CA ALA A 345 -10.50 -0.56 2.72
C ALA A 345 -9.51 -1.49 3.45
N VAL A 346 -9.99 -2.58 4.03
CA VAL A 346 -9.17 -3.50 4.84
C VAL A 346 -8.96 -4.83 4.13
N PHE A 347 -7.69 -5.22 3.97
CA PHE A 347 -7.29 -6.52 3.42
C PHE A 347 -6.60 -7.33 4.51
N PHE A 348 -7.17 -8.49 4.84
CA PHE A 348 -6.58 -9.44 5.80
C PHE A 348 -5.63 -10.42 5.11
N GLY A 349 -5.93 -10.81 3.87
CA GLY A 349 -5.02 -11.60 3.04
C GLY A 349 -3.82 -10.80 2.53
N ASN A 350 -2.86 -11.51 1.94
CA ASN A 350 -1.66 -10.89 1.36
C ASN A 350 -2.02 -10.05 0.13
N ILE A 351 -1.20 -9.04 -0.17
CA ILE A 351 -1.30 -8.25 -1.39
C ILE A 351 -0.04 -8.48 -2.22
N LEU A 352 -0.22 -8.95 -3.46
CA LEU A 352 0.83 -9.10 -4.46
C LEU A 352 0.53 -8.20 -5.66
N ILE A 353 1.50 -7.37 -6.02
CA ILE A 353 1.41 -6.48 -7.19
C ILE A 353 2.50 -6.91 -8.16
N ASP A 354 2.13 -7.49 -9.30
CA ASP A 354 3.10 -7.94 -10.30
C ASP A 354 3.76 -6.74 -11.00
N ALA A 355 4.91 -6.99 -11.64
CA ALA A 355 5.63 -5.96 -12.38
C ALA A 355 4.75 -5.31 -13.46
N SER A 356 4.94 -4.00 -13.69
CA SER A 356 4.16 -3.21 -14.65
C SER A 356 2.65 -3.13 -14.36
N THR A 357 2.22 -3.43 -13.13
CA THR A 357 0.83 -3.28 -12.68
C THR A 357 0.69 -2.20 -11.60
N THR A 358 -0.53 -1.74 -11.36
CA THR A 358 -0.79 -0.67 -10.39
C THR A 358 -1.88 -1.07 -9.38
N LEU A 359 -1.56 -0.95 -8.09
CA LEU A 359 -2.55 -0.79 -7.02
C LEU A 359 -2.73 0.71 -6.76
N ASN A 360 -3.88 1.24 -7.18
CA ASN A 360 -4.22 2.64 -6.95
C ASN A 360 -5.14 2.78 -5.74
N VAL A 361 -4.70 3.48 -4.70
CA VAL A 361 -5.57 3.93 -3.63
C VAL A 361 -6.28 5.19 -4.12
N SER A 362 -7.61 5.17 -4.14
CA SER A 362 -8.38 6.32 -4.63
C SER A 362 -8.07 7.58 -3.81
N GLY A 363 -8.10 8.74 -4.46
CA GLY A 363 -7.90 10.03 -3.79
C GLY A 363 -9.11 10.50 -3.01
N GLY A 364 -8.96 11.53 -2.18
CA GLY A 364 -10.05 12.08 -1.36
C GLY A 364 -10.05 11.58 0.09
N GLY A 365 -8.88 11.21 0.61
CA GLY A 365 -8.71 10.75 1.99
C GLY A 365 -8.95 9.25 2.19
N TYR A 366 -9.10 8.47 1.12
CA TYR A 366 -9.22 7.01 1.26
C TYR A 366 -7.91 6.38 1.72
N THR A 367 -8.06 5.29 2.47
CA THR A 367 -6.97 4.50 3.02
C THR A 367 -7.10 3.03 2.61
N VAL A 368 -6.02 2.43 2.16
CA VAL A 368 -5.88 0.97 2.12
C VAL A 368 -5.11 0.51 3.35
N LEU A 369 -5.70 -0.39 4.13
CA LEU A 369 -5.08 -1.05 5.27
C LEU A 369 -4.76 -2.51 4.93
N ALA A 370 -3.49 -2.79 4.69
CA ALA A 370 -2.98 -4.14 4.42
C ALA A 370 -2.54 -4.80 5.73
N ARG A 371 -3.35 -5.72 6.26
CA ARG A 371 -2.98 -6.53 7.43
C ARG A 371 -2.16 -7.77 7.07
N GLY A 372 -2.36 -8.30 5.85
CA GLY A 372 -1.48 -9.32 5.29
C GLY A 372 -0.14 -8.74 4.84
N ASN A 373 0.77 -9.63 4.43
CA ASN A 373 2.06 -9.21 3.88
C ASN A 373 1.89 -8.59 2.49
N VAL A 374 2.79 -7.69 2.13
CA VAL A 374 2.74 -6.98 0.84
C VAL A 374 4.02 -7.26 0.04
N ILE A 375 3.86 -7.65 -1.22
CA ILE A 375 4.94 -7.77 -2.20
C ILE A 375 4.61 -6.84 -3.37
N ASN A 376 5.37 -5.77 -3.51
CA ASN A 376 5.22 -4.78 -4.56
C ASN A 376 6.33 -4.91 -5.60
N ASN A 377 6.03 -5.49 -6.76
CA ASN A 377 6.91 -5.45 -7.94
C ASN A 377 6.45 -4.42 -8.98
N GLY A 378 5.24 -3.86 -8.84
CA GLY A 378 4.66 -2.85 -9.72
C GLY A 378 4.63 -1.46 -9.09
N THR A 379 3.46 -0.84 -9.02
CA THR A 379 3.27 0.49 -8.43
C THR A 379 2.16 0.49 -7.38
N ILE A 380 2.41 1.09 -6.22
CA ILE A 380 1.38 1.54 -5.29
C ILE A 380 1.22 3.05 -5.45
N SER A 381 0.08 3.54 -5.90
CA SER A 381 -0.19 4.97 -6.16
C SER A 381 -1.38 5.49 -5.39
N GLY A 382 -1.50 6.82 -5.26
CA GLY A 382 -2.75 7.46 -4.84
C GLY A 382 -2.56 8.88 -4.30
N GLY A 383 -2.91 9.89 -5.09
CA GLY A 383 -2.87 11.31 -4.69
C GLY A 383 -3.98 11.65 -3.69
N GLY A 384 -3.65 12.30 -2.59
CA GLY A 384 -4.58 12.60 -1.49
C GLY A 384 -5.07 11.36 -0.75
N SER A 385 -4.30 10.27 -0.76
CA SER A 385 -4.68 8.97 -0.18
C SER A 385 -3.62 8.44 0.80
N SER A 386 -3.95 7.38 1.52
CA SER A 386 -3.02 6.69 2.42
C SER A 386 -2.93 5.18 2.15
N PHE A 387 -1.71 4.63 2.21
CA PHE A 387 -1.49 3.19 2.26
C PHE A 387 -0.87 2.83 3.60
N THR A 388 -1.51 1.96 4.38
CA THR A 388 -1.05 1.56 5.71
C THR A 388 -0.75 0.06 5.70
N THR A 389 0.48 -0.32 6.03
CA THR A 389 0.89 -1.72 6.20
C THR A 389 0.92 -2.11 7.68
N ARG A 390 0.35 -3.28 7.97
CA ARG A 390 0.40 -3.98 9.26
C ARG A 390 0.88 -5.43 9.13
N GLY A 391 1.38 -5.81 7.95
CA GLY A 391 1.94 -7.14 7.70
C GLY A 391 3.30 -7.34 8.38
N THR A 392 3.65 -8.60 8.61
CA THR A 392 4.94 -8.98 9.20
C THR A 392 6.13 -8.66 8.30
N PHE A 393 5.92 -8.61 6.98
CA PHE A 393 6.90 -8.12 6.02
C PHE A 393 6.27 -7.30 4.89
N PHE A 394 7.10 -6.44 4.32
CA PHE A 394 6.81 -5.65 3.14
C PHE A 394 8.01 -5.74 2.19
N THR A 395 7.82 -6.20 0.96
CA THR A 395 8.86 -6.24 -0.07
C THR A 395 8.57 -5.19 -1.12
N ASN A 396 9.48 -4.23 -1.31
CA ASN A 396 9.39 -3.24 -2.39
C ASN A 396 10.46 -3.48 -3.45
N SER A 397 10.08 -3.94 -4.62
CA SER A 397 10.91 -3.94 -5.84
C SER A 397 10.40 -2.96 -6.90
N GLY A 398 9.21 -2.38 -6.68
CA GLY A 398 8.54 -1.45 -7.58
C GLY A 398 8.60 0.00 -7.10
N THR A 399 7.52 0.75 -7.35
CA THR A 399 7.36 2.16 -6.95
C THR A 399 6.28 2.34 -5.89
N ILE A 400 6.52 3.22 -4.91
CA ILE A 400 5.56 3.61 -3.88
C ILE A 400 5.36 5.12 -3.91
N ASN A 401 4.16 5.54 -4.31
CA ASN A 401 3.75 6.94 -4.46
C ASN A 401 2.30 7.26 -3.99
N PRO A 402 1.82 6.77 -2.84
CA PRO A 402 0.66 7.38 -2.18
C PRO A 402 1.08 8.69 -1.49
N THR A 403 0.13 9.58 -1.19
CA THR A 403 0.42 10.79 -0.39
C THR A 403 0.96 10.45 0.98
N ASN A 404 0.37 9.48 1.67
CA ASN A 404 0.91 8.94 2.93
C ASN A 404 1.15 7.44 2.82
N PHE A 405 2.34 7.00 3.19
CA PHE A 405 2.65 5.59 3.41
C PHE A 405 2.94 5.37 4.90
N ASN A 406 2.23 4.46 5.56
CA ASN A 406 2.30 4.27 7.00
C ASN A 406 2.72 2.84 7.36
N PHE A 407 3.71 2.70 8.23
CA PHE A 407 4.01 1.47 8.95
C PHE A 407 3.33 1.52 10.32
N ASP A 408 2.40 0.60 10.59
CA ASP A 408 1.56 0.59 11.80
C ASP A 408 1.61 -0.74 12.57
N SER A 409 2.67 -1.52 12.34
CA SER A 409 2.96 -2.75 13.09
C SER A 409 4.47 -3.03 13.09
N THR A 410 4.86 -4.15 13.69
CA THR A 410 6.17 -4.73 13.43
C THR A 410 6.23 -5.23 11.99
N THR A 411 7.16 -4.72 11.19
CA THR A 411 7.28 -5.03 9.76
C THR A 411 8.76 -5.13 9.36
N SER A 412 9.13 -6.25 8.75
CA SER A 412 10.43 -6.40 8.08
C SER A 412 10.36 -5.86 6.65
N LEU A 413 11.24 -4.91 6.31
CA LEU A 413 11.29 -4.30 4.99
C LEU A 413 12.36 -4.96 4.11
N PHE A 414 11.97 -5.35 2.90
CA PHE A 414 12.81 -5.98 1.89
C PHE A 414 12.77 -5.20 0.57
N GLY A 415 13.75 -5.48 -0.30
CA GLY A 415 13.81 -4.95 -1.66
C GLY A 415 14.46 -3.55 -1.76
N SER A 416 14.64 -3.08 -2.99
CA SER A 416 15.35 -1.85 -3.34
C SER A 416 14.52 -0.91 -4.24
N GLY A 417 13.19 -1.06 -4.18
CA GLY A 417 12.25 -0.25 -4.94
C GLY A 417 12.28 1.23 -4.56
N ILE A 418 11.55 2.02 -5.34
CA ILE A 418 11.50 3.46 -5.28
C ILE A 418 10.44 3.94 -4.27
N TRP A 419 10.78 4.96 -3.50
CA TRP A 419 9.91 5.62 -2.53
C TRP A 419 9.77 7.10 -2.89
N SER A 420 8.64 7.44 -3.52
CA SER A 420 8.33 8.74 -4.10
C SER A 420 7.10 9.45 -3.48
N GLY A 421 6.39 8.77 -2.58
CA GLY A 421 5.27 9.34 -1.84
C GLY A 421 5.65 10.59 -1.03
N SER A 422 4.68 11.45 -0.73
CA SER A 422 4.93 12.72 -0.04
C SER A 422 5.34 12.53 1.41
N ASN A 423 4.70 11.60 2.12
CA ASN A 423 4.98 11.30 3.52
C ASN A 423 5.16 9.80 3.74
N ILE A 424 6.19 9.42 4.49
CA ILE A 424 6.39 8.07 5.03
C ILE A 424 6.39 8.17 6.55
N ASN A 425 5.50 7.45 7.21
CA ASN A 425 5.33 7.50 8.65
C ASN A 425 5.58 6.12 9.26
N ILE A 426 6.38 6.08 10.32
CA ILE A 426 6.41 4.96 11.26
C ILE A 426 5.57 5.40 12.45
N ASN A 427 4.35 4.84 12.54
CA ASN A 427 3.38 5.19 13.57
C ASN A 427 3.78 4.64 14.94
N SER A 428 2.98 4.93 15.97
CA SER A 428 3.27 4.53 17.35
C SER A 428 3.41 3.03 17.57
N SER A 429 2.70 2.22 16.78
CA SER A 429 2.81 0.75 16.77
C SER A 429 3.82 0.24 15.74
N GLY A 430 4.40 1.13 14.94
CA GLY A 430 5.34 0.82 13.88
C GLY A 430 6.70 0.43 14.44
N ASN A 431 7.18 -0.76 14.09
CA ASN A 431 8.54 -1.23 14.38
C ASN A 431 9.13 -1.83 13.10
N VAL A 432 9.89 -1.01 12.39
CA VAL A 432 10.37 -1.34 11.04
C VAL A 432 11.82 -1.81 11.10
N SER A 433 12.10 -3.00 10.58
CA SER A 433 13.45 -3.54 10.50
C SER A 433 13.88 -3.76 9.04
N ILE A 434 15.06 -3.28 8.64
CA ILE A 434 15.58 -3.46 7.29
C ILE A 434 16.23 -4.85 7.17
N ALA A 435 15.64 -5.75 6.39
CA ALA A 435 15.97 -7.17 6.46
C ALA A 435 17.05 -7.62 5.46
N SER A 436 16.92 -7.32 4.15
CA SER A 436 17.81 -7.89 3.12
C SER A 436 18.79 -6.90 2.51
N ASN A 437 18.33 -5.73 2.08
CA ASN A 437 19.07 -4.79 1.24
C ASN A 437 19.19 -3.42 1.91
N ASN A 438 20.14 -2.62 1.44
CA ASN A 438 20.13 -1.18 1.72
C ASN A 438 18.87 -0.56 1.10
N VAL A 439 18.28 0.41 1.79
CA VAL A 439 17.05 1.09 1.35
C VAL A 439 17.34 2.57 1.17
N SER A 440 16.77 3.18 0.13
CA SER A 440 16.88 4.61 -0.12
C SER A 440 15.49 5.23 -0.23
N PHE A 441 15.30 6.37 0.45
CA PHE A 441 14.08 7.17 0.43
C PHE A 441 14.36 8.53 -0.24
N GLY A 442 13.48 9.00 -1.14
CA GLY A 442 13.54 10.36 -1.73
C GLY A 442 14.01 10.42 -3.18
N SER A 443 13.10 10.31 -4.16
CA SER A 443 13.50 10.30 -5.58
C SER A 443 12.63 11.13 -6.54
N SER A 444 11.55 11.79 -6.10
CA SER A 444 10.72 12.57 -7.03
C SER A 444 10.05 13.81 -6.44
N ASN A 445 9.74 13.85 -5.15
CA ASN A 445 9.06 14.97 -4.48
C ASN A 445 9.76 15.32 -3.15
N VAL A 446 9.42 16.47 -2.56
CA VAL A 446 9.75 16.75 -1.15
C VAL A 446 9.13 15.64 -0.30
N LEU A 447 9.98 14.90 0.41
CA LEU A 447 9.59 13.75 1.22
C LEU A 447 9.62 14.13 2.71
N GLY A 448 8.51 13.96 3.41
CA GLY A 448 8.47 13.90 4.87
C GLY A 448 8.66 12.46 5.36
N PHE A 449 9.73 12.16 6.09
CA PHE A 449 9.92 10.88 6.77
C PHE A 449 9.77 11.07 8.27
N ASN A 450 8.70 10.55 8.86
CA ASN A 450 8.37 10.77 10.26
C ASN A 450 8.45 9.48 11.05
N ILE A 451 9.22 9.48 12.13
CA ILE A 451 9.15 8.45 13.17
C ILE A 451 8.35 9.06 14.32
N ASN A 452 7.12 8.61 14.49
CA ASN A 452 6.17 9.14 15.47
C ASN A 452 6.47 8.59 16.88
N SER A 453 5.82 9.16 17.90
CA SER A 453 6.00 8.72 19.30
C SER A 453 5.68 7.23 19.46
N GLY A 454 6.65 6.44 19.94
CA GLY A 454 6.58 4.97 20.05
C GLY A 454 7.05 4.22 18.80
N GLY A 455 7.07 4.90 17.65
CA GLY A 455 7.55 4.36 16.39
C GLY A 455 9.06 4.11 16.40
N THR A 456 9.48 3.06 15.71
CA THR A 456 10.88 2.63 15.71
C THR A 456 11.38 2.22 14.33
N LEU A 457 12.57 2.71 13.96
CA LEU A 457 13.33 2.27 12.79
C LEU A 457 14.60 1.53 13.21
N ASN A 458 14.79 0.33 12.66
CA ASN A 458 15.96 -0.51 12.88
C ASN A 458 16.66 -0.80 11.54
N PRO A 459 17.75 -0.09 11.21
CA PRO A 459 18.56 -0.39 10.03
C PRO A 459 19.23 -1.77 10.05
N ASN A 460 19.22 -2.49 11.17
CA ASN A 460 19.96 -3.74 11.40
C ASN A 460 21.46 -3.57 11.13
N THR A 461 22.02 -4.25 10.13
CA THR A 461 23.41 -4.08 9.67
C THR A 461 23.47 -3.38 8.31
N ARG A 462 22.36 -2.80 7.88
CA ARG A 462 22.19 -2.19 6.55
C ARG A 462 22.30 -0.68 6.63
N THR A 463 22.34 -0.06 5.46
CA THR A 463 22.29 1.39 5.29
C THR A 463 20.90 1.83 4.87
N VAL A 464 20.30 2.74 5.63
CA VAL A 464 19.11 3.50 5.23
C VAL A 464 19.56 4.86 4.72
N THR A 465 19.34 5.16 3.45
CA THR A 465 19.71 6.44 2.83
C THR A 465 18.51 7.36 2.69
N PHE A 466 18.59 8.57 3.23
CA PHE A 466 17.71 9.68 2.91
C PHE A 466 18.34 10.49 1.79
N ASN A 467 17.80 10.36 0.58
CA ASN A 467 18.34 10.92 -0.64
C ASN A 467 17.60 12.20 -1.02
N GLY A 468 18.17 13.35 -0.67
CA GLY A 468 17.69 14.66 -1.04
C GLY A 468 18.35 15.26 -2.29
N THR A 469 18.85 14.43 -3.21
CA THR A 469 19.57 14.92 -4.41
C THR A 469 18.64 15.63 -5.38
N SER A 470 17.40 15.14 -5.56
CA SER A 470 16.43 15.75 -6.46
C SER A 470 15.56 16.80 -5.77
N ASN A 471 15.17 16.56 -4.51
CA ASN A 471 14.33 17.44 -3.70
C ASN A 471 14.74 17.32 -2.23
N THR A 472 14.38 18.29 -1.39
CA THR A 472 14.66 18.20 0.04
C THR A 472 13.95 17.02 0.70
N VAL A 473 14.66 16.29 1.56
CA VAL A 473 14.05 15.29 2.47
C VAL A 473 13.98 15.87 3.88
N ASN A 474 12.80 15.85 4.48
CA ASN A 474 12.58 16.25 5.87
C ASN A 474 12.40 15.00 6.73
N PHE A 475 13.43 14.67 7.50
CA PHE A 475 13.39 13.60 8.50
C PHE A 475 13.00 14.19 9.86
N THR A 476 11.92 13.68 10.46
CA THR A 476 11.49 14.07 11.80
C THR A 476 11.48 12.87 12.72
N LEU A 477 12.26 12.94 13.79
CA LEU A 477 12.21 12.00 14.90
C LEU A 477 11.46 12.67 16.05
N ASN A 478 10.20 12.28 16.22
CA ASN A 478 9.34 12.83 17.28
C ASN A 478 9.76 12.34 18.66
N ALA A 479 9.24 12.99 19.71
CA ALA A 479 9.42 12.56 21.09
C ALA A 479 9.08 11.07 21.24
N ASN A 480 9.93 10.30 21.91
CA ASN A 480 9.86 8.84 22.06
C ASN A 480 9.95 8.02 20.76
N GLY A 481 10.15 8.65 19.60
CA GLY A 481 10.53 7.98 18.37
C GLY A 481 11.98 7.50 18.44
N LYS A 482 12.28 6.36 17.83
CA LYS A 482 13.58 5.69 18.00
C LYS A 482 14.22 5.28 16.68
N THR A 483 15.54 5.43 16.62
CA THR A 483 16.42 4.67 15.73
C THR A 483 17.35 3.81 16.58
N PHE A 484 17.59 2.55 16.21
CA PHE A 484 18.47 1.66 16.99
C PHE A 484 19.29 0.71 16.10
N ASN A 485 20.24 0.00 16.73
CA ASN A 485 21.13 -1.00 16.12
C ASN A 485 22.31 -0.40 15.34
N SER A 486 23.25 -1.26 14.92
CA SER A 486 24.55 -0.88 14.35
C SER A 486 24.52 -0.42 12.89
N GLY A 487 23.37 -0.44 12.24
CA GLY A 487 23.23 -0.06 10.83
C GLY A 487 23.22 1.45 10.65
N ILE A 488 23.63 1.90 9.47
CA ILE A 488 23.92 3.31 9.22
C ILE A 488 22.68 4.04 8.71
N ILE A 489 22.36 5.18 9.32
CA ILE A 489 21.50 6.18 8.70
C ILE A 489 22.39 7.11 7.89
N GLN A 490 22.15 7.20 6.59
CA GLN A 490 22.96 7.97 5.66
C GLN A 490 22.12 9.07 5.01
N THR A 491 22.72 10.24 4.76
CA THR A 491 22.08 11.34 4.03
C THR A 491 22.86 11.68 2.76
N LYS A 492 22.13 12.12 1.72
CA LYS A 492 22.66 12.61 0.44
C LYS A 492 21.88 13.84 -0.01
N GLY A 493 22.50 14.77 -0.72
CA GLY A 493 21.81 15.97 -1.22
C GLY A 493 21.35 16.89 -0.08
N THR A 494 20.15 17.46 -0.16
CA THR A 494 19.61 18.35 0.90
C THR A 494 18.70 17.58 1.84
N VAL A 495 19.12 17.38 3.09
CA VAL A 495 18.35 16.68 4.12
C VAL A 495 18.23 17.53 5.38
N ASN A 496 17.00 17.74 5.85
CA ASN A 496 16.72 18.36 7.14
C ASN A 496 16.40 17.26 8.16
N MET A 497 17.07 17.27 9.30
CA MET A 497 16.86 16.31 10.38
C MET A 497 16.44 17.02 11.66
N ASN A 498 15.20 16.79 12.07
CA ASN A 498 14.63 17.31 13.31
C ASN A 498 14.66 16.24 14.41
N PHE A 499 15.52 16.42 15.41
CA PHE A 499 15.72 15.52 16.55
C PHE A 499 14.99 16.09 17.77
N ARG A 500 13.67 15.84 17.87
CA ARG A 500 12.85 16.45 18.93
C ARG A 500 13.23 15.95 20.32
N ASN A 501 12.89 16.74 21.35
CA ASN A 501 13.11 16.36 22.74
C ASN A 501 12.62 14.94 23.05
N SER A 502 13.39 14.21 23.86
CA SER A 502 13.08 12.82 24.25
C SER A 502 12.99 11.83 23.08
N SER A 503 13.43 12.21 21.89
CA SER A 503 13.70 11.25 20.83
C SER A 503 14.97 10.47 21.13
N PHE A 504 15.12 9.29 20.54
CA PHE A 504 16.30 8.45 20.71
C PHE A 504 16.93 8.12 19.36
N PHE A 505 17.83 8.99 18.90
CA PHE A 505 18.60 8.73 17.68
C PHE A 505 19.85 7.91 18.03
N ASN A 506 19.75 6.58 18.01
CA ASN A 506 20.82 5.66 18.42
C ASN A 506 21.25 4.71 17.27
N SER A 507 21.38 5.27 16.07
CA SER A 507 22.06 4.64 14.94
C SER A 507 23.19 5.56 14.49
N PRO A 508 24.32 5.04 13.97
CA PRO A 508 25.34 5.87 13.34
C PRO A 508 24.74 6.76 12.24
N LEU A 509 25.10 8.05 12.25
CA LEU A 509 24.73 9.00 11.20
C LEU A 509 25.92 9.23 10.27
N LYS A 510 25.71 9.05 8.96
CA LYS A 510 26.69 9.34 7.92
C LYS A 510 26.17 10.42 6.96
N VAL A 511 26.81 11.58 6.94
CA VAL A 511 26.59 12.62 5.94
C VAL A 511 27.48 12.32 4.74
N ASN A 512 26.91 11.71 3.69
CA ASN A 512 27.70 11.17 2.59
C ASN A 512 27.99 12.21 1.50
N THR A 513 26.97 12.97 1.06
CA THR A 513 27.13 14.08 0.10
C THR A 513 26.09 15.16 0.35
N GLY A 514 26.34 16.38 -0.15
CA GLY A 514 25.41 17.49 0.01
C GLY A 514 25.38 18.04 1.44
N GLN A 515 24.25 18.59 1.85
CA GLN A 515 24.06 19.23 3.15
C GLN A 515 23.00 18.51 4.00
N THR A 516 23.37 18.16 5.22
CA THR A 516 22.44 17.73 6.27
C THR A 516 22.32 18.80 7.33
N THR A 517 21.11 19.32 7.53
CA THR A 517 20.82 20.34 8.55
C THR A 517 20.15 19.68 9.75
N GLY A 518 20.84 19.66 10.90
CA GLY A 518 20.31 19.17 12.17
C GLY A 518 19.70 20.30 13.01
N PHE A 519 18.55 20.04 13.64
CA PHE A 519 17.93 20.94 14.61
C PHE A 519 16.95 20.21 15.54
N ASN A 520 16.40 20.94 16.49
CA ASN A 520 15.28 20.51 17.34
C ASN A 520 14.33 21.71 17.48
N ASP A 521 13.15 21.62 16.88
CA ASP A 521 12.14 22.70 16.88
C ASP A 521 11.28 22.75 18.16
N ASN A 522 11.53 21.86 19.13
CA ASN A 522 10.85 21.86 20.42
C ASN A 522 11.63 22.67 21.48
N THR A 523 10.96 22.94 22.61
CA THR A 523 11.52 23.67 23.76
C THR A 523 12.85 23.12 24.25
N GLY A 524 13.93 23.91 24.20
CA GLY A 524 15.27 23.46 24.63
C GLY A 524 16.24 23.30 23.47
N ASN A 525 15.75 23.28 22.22
CA ASN A 525 16.50 23.55 20.99
C ASN A 525 17.73 22.66 20.72
N THR A 526 17.97 21.60 21.51
CA THR A 526 19.14 20.71 21.36
C THR A 526 18.72 19.36 20.79
N GLY A 527 19.18 19.04 19.59
CA GLY A 527 19.07 17.71 19.01
C GLY A 527 20.24 16.83 19.46
N ILE A 528 20.01 15.56 19.75
CA ILE A 528 21.04 14.66 20.30
C ILE A 528 21.29 13.48 19.36
N LEU A 529 22.56 13.24 19.05
CA LEU A 529 23.07 12.08 18.32
C LEU A 529 23.80 11.17 19.31
N HIS A 530 23.24 9.99 19.61
CA HIS A 530 23.80 9.10 20.62
C HIS A 530 24.90 8.16 20.07
N ASN A 531 25.09 8.13 18.75
CA ASN A 531 26.03 7.24 18.11
C ASN A 531 26.97 8.03 17.16
N THR A 532 27.89 7.32 16.52
CA THR A 532 28.95 7.93 15.70
C THR A 532 28.36 8.83 14.62
N LEU A 533 28.92 10.04 14.48
CA LEU A 533 28.67 10.96 13.38
C LEU A 533 29.86 10.94 12.43
N THR A 534 29.64 10.57 11.17
CA THR A 534 30.64 10.65 10.10
C THR A 534 30.22 11.65 9.05
N ILE A 535 31.11 12.56 8.67
CA ILE A 535 30.89 13.54 7.61
C ILE A 535 31.95 13.28 6.54
N ASP A 536 31.51 12.85 5.36
CA ASP A 536 32.41 12.55 4.25
C ASP A 536 32.98 13.82 3.61
N ALA A 537 34.10 13.69 2.92
CA ALA A 537 34.72 14.78 2.17
C ALA A 537 33.75 15.39 1.15
N GLY A 538 33.67 16.72 1.13
CA GLY A 538 32.74 17.47 0.29
C GLY A 538 31.30 17.52 0.80
N ALA A 539 30.98 16.85 1.92
CA ALA A 539 29.67 16.93 2.54
C ALA A 539 29.64 17.97 3.68
N VAL A 540 28.45 18.48 3.99
CA VAL A 540 28.22 19.54 4.98
C VAL A 540 27.24 19.05 6.04
N PHE A 541 27.63 19.11 7.31
CA PHE A 541 26.72 19.04 8.43
C PHE A 541 26.48 20.43 8.99
N ALA A 542 25.25 20.92 8.86
CA ALA A 542 24.84 22.23 9.34
C ALA A 542 24.02 22.09 10.63
N VAL A 543 24.34 22.90 11.63
CA VAL A 543 23.44 23.16 12.76
C VAL A 543 22.56 24.34 12.38
N SER A 544 21.24 24.15 12.36
CA SER A 544 20.30 25.23 12.00
C SER A 544 20.53 26.47 12.87
N GLY A 545 20.40 27.66 12.28
CA GLY A 545 20.55 28.92 13.01
C GLY A 545 19.34 29.28 13.86
N GLY A 546 19.49 30.28 14.74
CA GLY A 546 18.40 30.74 15.62
C GLY A 546 18.44 30.14 17.03
N GLY A 547 19.63 29.79 17.53
CA GLY A 547 19.82 29.25 18.88
C GLY A 547 19.57 27.74 19.00
N TYR A 548 19.54 27.00 17.88
CA TYR A 548 19.54 25.54 17.90
C TYR A 548 20.93 25.00 18.22
N ASN A 549 20.95 23.80 18.81
CA ASN A 549 22.17 23.07 19.12
C ASN A 549 22.08 21.64 18.59
N ILE A 550 23.22 21.08 18.22
CA ILE A 550 23.36 19.63 18.05
C ILE A 550 24.42 19.12 19.01
N GLN A 551 24.07 18.09 19.77
CA GLN A 551 24.94 17.37 20.68
C GLN A 551 25.31 16.01 20.09
N ALA A 552 26.61 15.71 20.04
CA ALA A 552 27.14 14.39 19.70
C ALA A 552 27.69 13.73 20.97
N ASP A 553 27.03 12.65 21.41
CA ASP A 553 27.42 11.88 22.61
C ASP A 553 28.42 10.75 22.30
N SER A 554 28.83 10.61 21.04
CA SER A 554 29.75 9.56 20.60
C SER A 554 30.78 10.15 19.63
N ASN A 555 31.57 9.28 19.00
CA ASN A 555 32.67 9.69 18.14
C ASN A 555 32.19 10.53 16.95
N VAL A 556 32.96 11.55 16.61
CA VAL A 556 32.74 12.40 15.44
C VAL A 556 33.95 12.31 14.51
N PHE A 557 33.69 11.95 13.25
CA PHE A 557 34.67 11.89 12.18
C PHE A 557 34.33 12.91 11.10
N ASN A 558 34.94 14.09 11.17
CA ASN A 558 34.70 15.17 10.23
C ASN A 558 35.75 15.20 9.12
N ASN A 559 35.43 14.68 7.94
CA ASN A 559 36.23 14.87 6.72
C ASN A 559 35.65 15.93 5.77
N GLY A 560 34.45 16.44 6.08
CA GLY A 560 33.73 17.43 5.30
C GLY A 560 33.73 18.80 5.97
N THR A 561 32.55 19.36 6.23
CA THR A 561 32.41 20.68 6.85
C THR A 561 31.30 20.68 7.89
N ILE A 562 31.57 21.25 9.06
CA ILE A 562 30.58 21.55 10.09
C ILE A 562 30.35 23.07 10.10
N ILE A 563 29.09 23.51 9.95
CA ILE A 563 28.71 24.94 9.96
C ILE A 563 27.51 25.18 10.89
N GLY A 564 27.26 26.44 11.25
CA GLY A 564 26.04 26.84 11.96
C GLY A 564 26.10 28.27 12.45
N SER A 565 25.30 29.16 11.84
CA SER A 565 25.26 30.58 12.22
C SER A 565 24.27 30.82 13.35
N GLY A 566 24.72 31.40 14.46
CA GLY A 566 23.90 31.62 15.66
C GLY A 566 23.48 30.32 16.36
N SER A 567 24.28 29.26 16.22
CA SER A 567 24.00 27.92 16.77
C SER A 567 25.23 27.31 17.44
N ALA A 568 25.04 26.19 18.14
CA ALA A 568 26.14 25.47 18.78
C ALA A 568 26.25 24.00 18.32
N PHE A 569 27.48 23.56 18.07
CA PHE A 569 27.82 22.15 18.03
C PHE A 569 28.44 21.76 19.37
N ILE A 570 27.86 20.76 20.04
CA ILE A 570 28.27 20.30 21.37
C ILE A 570 28.85 18.90 21.23
N MET A 571 30.10 18.73 21.62
CA MET A 571 30.79 17.46 21.68
C MET A 571 30.81 16.94 23.11
N ARG A 572 30.34 15.71 23.30
CA ARG A 572 30.41 14.93 24.55
C ARG A 572 30.97 13.52 24.36
N GLY A 573 31.22 13.11 23.12
CA GLY A 573 31.80 11.80 22.83
C GLY A 573 33.30 11.73 23.10
N ASP A 574 33.83 10.51 23.01
CA ASP A 574 35.23 10.23 23.36
C ASP A 574 36.24 10.77 22.34
N ILE A 575 35.89 10.79 21.05
CA ILE A 575 36.82 11.12 19.96
C ILE A 575 36.21 12.12 18.99
N PHE A 576 36.93 13.21 18.71
CA PHE A 576 36.66 14.13 17.61
C PHE A 576 37.86 14.15 16.65
N MET A 577 37.73 13.50 15.49
CA MET A 577 38.75 13.56 14.43
C MET A 577 38.33 14.56 13.35
N ASN A 578 39.12 15.61 13.16
CA ASN A 578 38.86 16.66 12.19
C ASN A 578 39.91 16.64 11.06
N SER A 579 39.53 16.16 9.89
CA SER A 579 40.29 16.30 8.64
C SER A 579 39.67 17.33 7.69
N GLY A 580 38.47 17.80 8.01
CA GLY A 580 37.70 18.78 7.23
C GLY A 580 37.75 20.18 7.83
N SER A 581 36.61 20.86 7.86
CA SER A 581 36.50 22.22 8.39
C SER A 581 35.41 22.35 9.45
N VAL A 582 35.63 23.22 10.45
CA VAL A 582 34.71 23.48 11.56
C VAL A 582 34.49 24.99 11.70
N PHE A 583 33.29 25.46 11.35
CA PHE A 583 32.86 26.86 11.34
C PHE A 583 31.47 27.14 11.99
N PRO A 584 31.02 26.45 13.06
CA PRO A 584 29.83 26.89 13.77
C PRO A 584 30.12 28.19 14.57
N THR A 585 29.09 28.94 14.94
CA THR A 585 29.26 30.10 15.85
C THR A 585 29.85 29.65 17.18
N ASN A 586 29.29 28.59 17.77
CA ASN A 586 29.83 27.99 18.99
C ASN A 586 30.20 26.52 18.74
N PHE A 587 31.41 26.14 19.13
CA PHE A 587 31.80 24.74 19.26
C PHE A 587 32.14 24.48 20.73
N ASN A 588 31.45 23.54 21.37
CA ASN A 588 31.56 23.30 22.81
C ASN A 588 32.04 21.87 23.08
N PHE A 589 33.15 21.70 23.78
CA PHE A 589 33.48 20.45 24.44
C PHE A 589 32.90 20.48 25.86
N ASN A 590 31.98 19.57 26.15
CA ASN A 590 31.26 19.50 27.43
C ASN A 590 31.52 18.21 28.22
N ASP A 591 32.47 17.39 27.76
CA ASP A 591 32.85 16.14 28.42
C ASP A 591 34.32 15.81 28.11
N THR A 592 34.79 14.66 28.59
CA THR A 592 36.13 14.17 28.26
C THR A 592 36.21 13.76 26.80
N SER A 593 37.12 14.37 26.04
CA SER A 593 37.27 14.08 24.61
C SER A 593 38.72 14.07 24.16
N SER A 594 39.03 13.24 23.19
CA SER A 594 40.29 13.27 22.46
C SER A 594 40.08 13.93 21.10
N VAL A 595 40.93 14.89 20.75
CA VAL A 595 40.84 15.66 19.49
C VAL A 595 42.05 15.36 18.62
N SER A 596 41.80 15.05 17.34
CA SER A 596 42.87 14.79 16.39
C SER A 596 42.56 15.30 14.98
N GLY A 597 43.52 15.20 14.08
CA GLY A 597 43.37 15.47 12.64
C GLY A 597 44.02 16.78 12.18
N THR A 598 43.96 17.08 10.88
CA THR A 598 44.66 18.21 10.25
C THR A 598 43.72 19.27 9.69
N GLY A 599 42.45 19.19 10.06
CA GLY A 599 41.39 20.07 9.58
C GLY A 599 41.46 21.49 10.12
N ILE A 600 40.66 22.37 9.53
CA ILE A 600 40.53 23.77 9.91
C ILE A 600 39.58 23.88 11.10
N TRP A 601 39.98 24.69 12.09
CA TRP A 601 39.19 25.03 13.27
C TRP A 601 39.01 26.53 13.34
N ASP A 602 37.84 27.02 12.97
CA ASP A 602 37.55 28.46 12.95
C ASP A 602 36.08 28.75 13.33
N PRO A 603 35.58 28.22 14.47
CA PRO A 603 34.33 28.72 15.03
C PRO A 603 34.52 30.14 15.57
N THR A 604 33.42 30.89 15.76
CA THR A 604 33.52 32.19 16.45
C THR A 604 33.95 32.01 17.90
N SER A 605 33.48 30.95 18.56
CA SER A 605 33.86 30.57 19.91
C SER A 605 34.07 29.06 20.03
N LEU A 606 35.25 28.67 20.50
CA LEU A 606 35.62 27.31 20.86
C LEU A 606 35.68 27.20 22.38
N ASN A 607 34.70 26.55 22.99
CA ASN A 607 34.54 26.51 24.44
C ASN A 607 34.83 25.12 24.98
N PHE A 608 35.55 25.06 26.11
CA PHE A 608 35.74 23.87 26.92
C PHE A 608 35.03 24.13 28.25
N ASN A 609 33.95 23.39 28.52
CA ASN A 609 33.06 23.60 29.66
C ASN A 609 33.00 22.33 30.51
N ASN A 610 33.63 22.36 31.69
CA ASN A 610 33.76 21.17 32.55
C ASN A 610 34.31 19.94 31.80
N ALA A 611 35.23 20.16 30.87
CA ALA A 611 35.74 19.16 29.95
C ALA A 611 37.23 18.87 30.19
N LEU A 612 37.63 17.62 29.99
CA LEU A 612 39.04 17.23 29.85
C LEU A 612 39.30 16.91 28.39
N VAL A 613 39.98 17.81 27.67
CA VAL A 613 40.27 17.62 26.25
C VAL A 613 41.74 17.36 26.02
N SER A 614 42.03 16.23 25.39
CA SER A 614 43.36 15.78 25.02
C SER A 614 43.58 15.88 23.52
N ILE A 615 44.64 16.54 23.06
CA ILE A 615 45.00 16.51 21.64
C ILE A 615 45.85 15.26 21.35
N LEU A 616 45.69 14.65 20.18
CA LEU A 616 46.39 13.41 19.79
C LEU A 616 47.35 13.60 18.60
N ASN A 617 47.45 14.81 18.07
CA ASN A 617 48.42 15.23 17.06
C ASN A 617 48.61 16.75 17.15
N ASN A 618 49.47 17.30 16.29
CA ASN A 618 49.60 18.75 16.16
C ASN A 618 48.31 19.35 15.60
N LEU A 619 47.77 20.35 16.28
CA LEU A 619 46.53 21.03 15.90
C LEU A 619 46.78 22.53 15.69
N SER A 620 45.96 23.14 14.85
CA SER A 620 45.95 24.59 14.62
C SER A 620 44.53 25.12 14.75
N PHE A 621 44.35 26.12 15.59
CA PHE A 621 43.09 26.85 15.81
C PHE A 621 43.21 28.26 15.25
N GLY A 622 42.30 28.63 14.35
CA GLY A 622 42.26 29.94 13.68
C GLY A 622 42.02 29.81 12.17
N GLY A 623 41.51 30.88 11.57
CA GLY A 623 41.14 30.91 10.16
C GLY A 623 40.64 32.29 9.70
N PRO A 624 39.78 32.35 8.67
CA PRO A 624 39.28 33.60 8.12
C PRO A 624 38.28 34.34 9.01
N ASN A 625 37.87 33.79 10.15
CA ASN A 625 37.06 34.48 11.15
C ASN A 625 37.89 34.80 12.41
N SER A 626 37.39 35.71 13.25
CA SER A 626 37.95 35.87 14.58
C SER A 626 37.47 34.73 15.47
N LEU A 627 38.44 34.01 16.06
CA LEU A 627 38.20 32.89 16.95
C LEU A 627 38.53 33.28 18.39
N THR A 628 37.63 32.96 19.31
CA THR A 628 37.94 32.96 20.75
C THR A 628 37.93 31.54 21.29
N VAL A 629 39.03 31.11 21.90
CA VAL A 629 39.17 29.82 22.59
C VAL A 629 38.98 30.05 24.08
N ASN A 630 38.01 29.42 24.71
CA ASN A 630 37.69 29.58 26.13
C ASN A 630 37.87 28.26 26.88
N VAL A 631 38.81 28.19 27.81
CA VAL A 631 39.01 27.05 28.71
C VAL A 631 38.56 27.46 30.10
N SER A 632 37.39 26.99 30.53
CA SER A 632 36.77 27.38 31.81
C SER A 632 36.36 26.16 32.63
N ASN A 633 36.80 26.07 33.89
CA ASN A 633 36.65 24.89 34.75
C ASN A 633 37.00 23.58 34.03
N SER A 634 37.98 23.64 33.13
CA SER A 634 38.29 22.60 32.15
C SER A 634 39.79 22.45 32.00
N SER A 635 40.20 21.30 31.48
CA SER A 635 41.60 21.00 31.21
C SER A 635 41.81 20.77 29.72
N LEU A 636 42.71 21.54 29.12
CA LEU A 636 43.22 21.31 27.78
C LEU A 636 44.62 20.70 27.90
N ASN A 637 44.78 19.50 27.38
CA ASN A 637 45.98 18.69 27.51
C ASN A 637 46.67 18.56 26.15
N ALA A 638 47.90 19.07 26.07
CA ALA A 638 48.68 19.09 24.83
C ALA A 638 49.40 17.76 24.50
N ASN A 639 49.52 16.80 25.43
CA ASN A 639 49.98 15.41 25.17
C ASN A 639 51.28 15.24 24.33
N ASN A 640 52.32 16.04 24.56
CA ASN A 640 53.55 16.07 23.74
C ASN A 640 53.40 16.67 22.32
N PHE A 641 52.22 17.18 21.96
CA PHE A 641 51.97 17.79 20.66
C PHE A 641 52.00 19.32 20.72
N VAL A 642 52.01 19.91 19.53
CA VAL A 642 51.95 21.36 19.34
C VAL A 642 50.52 21.79 19.13
N LEU A 643 50.00 22.63 20.03
CA LEU A 643 48.76 23.37 19.80
C LEU A 643 49.11 24.75 19.25
N THR A 644 48.73 25.04 18.01
CA THR A 644 48.98 26.34 17.38
C THR A 644 47.72 27.21 17.44
N LEU A 645 47.85 28.43 17.96
CA LEU A 645 46.87 29.50 17.81
C LEU A 645 47.30 30.36 16.62
N ASN A 646 46.57 30.27 15.52
CA ASN A 646 46.92 30.86 14.23
C ASN A 646 46.07 32.10 13.95
N GLY A 647 46.58 33.26 14.37
CA GLY A 647 46.01 34.57 14.12
C GLY A 647 46.57 35.29 12.90
N ILE A 648 47.09 34.56 11.88
CA ILE A 648 47.68 35.17 10.68
C ILE A 648 46.61 35.91 9.86
N GLN A 649 45.43 35.31 9.69
CA GLN A 649 44.35 35.90 8.90
C GLN A 649 43.51 36.87 9.74
N ASN A 650 43.11 36.45 10.95
CA ASN A 650 42.35 37.26 11.90
C ASN A 650 42.83 37.03 13.32
N PRO A 651 42.56 37.97 14.25
CA PRO A 651 42.95 37.78 15.64
C PRO A 651 42.33 36.53 16.28
N VAL A 652 43.16 35.77 17.00
CA VAL A 652 42.73 34.65 17.86
C VAL A 652 42.86 35.05 19.33
N GLY A 653 41.78 34.95 20.09
CA GLY A 653 41.79 35.06 21.54
C GLY A 653 41.89 33.69 22.20
N PHE A 654 42.65 33.57 23.29
CA PHE A 654 42.73 32.38 24.13
C PHE A 654 42.55 32.80 25.59
N ASN A 655 41.43 32.40 26.18
CA ASN A 655 41.04 32.73 27.53
C ASN A 655 41.14 31.49 28.42
N LEU A 656 41.99 31.55 29.43
CA LEU A 656 42.11 30.54 30.46
C LEU A 656 41.48 31.11 31.74
N ASN A 657 40.25 30.68 32.04
CA ASN A 657 39.38 31.30 33.04
C ASN A 657 38.92 30.27 34.08
N ASN A 658 38.47 30.73 35.26
CA ASN A 658 37.75 29.91 36.25
C ASN A 658 38.40 28.53 36.47
N LEU A 659 39.61 28.47 37.02
CA LEU A 659 40.34 27.21 37.24
C LEU A 659 40.62 26.41 35.94
N GLY A 660 40.62 27.09 34.79
CA GLY A 660 41.02 26.49 33.52
C GLY A 660 42.50 26.11 33.55
N THR A 661 42.84 24.93 33.04
CA THR A 661 44.22 24.43 33.04
C THR A 661 44.66 24.07 31.62
N LEU A 662 45.84 24.53 31.22
CA LEU A 662 46.55 24.06 30.04
C LEU A 662 47.76 23.26 30.51
N MET A 663 47.84 21.96 30.21
CA MET A 663 48.76 21.04 30.91
C MET A 663 49.46 20.00 30.02
N ASN A 664 50.40 19.27 30.65
CA ASN A 664 51.27 18.20 30.14
C ASN A 664 52.40 18.65 29.20
N SER A 665 53.23 17.70 28.78
CA SER A 665 54.53 17.89 28.10
C SER A 665 54.47 18.35 26.63
N GLY A 666 53.32 18.86 26.15
CA GLY A 666 53.21 19.47 24.81
C GLY A 666 53.71 20.91 24.79
N LYS A 667 53.35 21.69 23.76
CA LYS A 667 53.63 23.14 23.71
C LYS A 667 52.47 23.93 23.09
N LEU A 668 52.23 25.13 23.61
CA LEU A 668 51.38 26.13 22.95
C LEU A 668 52.25 26.98 22.02
N GLN A 669 51.82 27.14 20.77
CA GLN A 669 52.49 27.97 19.79
C GLN A 669 51.54 29.07 19.32
N THR A 670 52.02 30.31 19.19
CA THR A 670 51.23 31.41 18.61
C THR A 670 51.82 31.86 17.27
N GLN A 671 50.96 32.23 16.33
CA GLN A 671 51.34 32.77 15.02
C GLN A 671 50.38 33.92 14.66
N GLY A 672 50.88 34.99 14.04
CA GLY A 672 50.06 36.17 13.71
C GLY A 672 49.63 36.94 14.96
N ASN A 673 48.40 37.47 14.98
CA ASN A 673 47.88 38.25 16.10
C ASN A 673 47.11 37.36 17.08
N VAL A 674 47.70 37.07 18.24
CA VAL A 674 47.10 36.22 19.27
C VAL A 674 47.00 36.99 20.59
N SER A 675 45.86 36.92 21.26
CA SER A 675 45.66 37.42 22.62
C SER A 675 45.55 36.25 23.60
N LEU A 676 46.40 36.22 24.64
CA LEU A 676 46.40 35.22 25.70
C LEU A 676 45.93 35.88 27.00
N ASN A 677 44.71 35.59 27.42
CA ASN A 677 44.17 36.04 28.69
C ASN A 677 44.28 34.91 29.72
N VAL A 678 45.26 35.00 30.60
CA VAL A 678 45.54 33.99 31.63
C VAL A 678 45.09 34.53 32.98
N ARG A 679 43.87 34.18 33.39
CA ARG A 679 43.23 34.76 34.57
C ARG A 679 43.73 34.15 35.89
N ASN A 680 43.51 34.89 36.97
CA ASN A 680 43.82 34.41 38.32
C ASN A 680 43.08 33.10 38.65
N GLY A 681 43.82 32.15 39.22
CA GLY A 681 43.35 30.80 39.56
C GLY A 681 43.44 29.79 38.41
N SER A 682 43.83 30.22 37.22
CA SER A 682 44.08 29.33 36.08
C SER A 682 45.54 28.85 36.04
N ASP A 683 45.77 27.67 35.45
CA ASP A 683 47.10 27.06 35.38
C ASP A 683 47.61 26.95 33.93
N PHE A 684 48.61 27.75 33.58
CA PHE A 684 49.33 27.64 32.30
C PHE A 684 50.62 26.82 32.48
N ASN A 685 50.50 25.50 32.31
CA ASN A 685 51.52 24.49 32.61
C ASN A 685 52.07 23.81 31.34
N VAL A 686 52.26 24.57 30.26
CA VAL A 686 52.93 24.11 29.02
C VAL A 686 53.93 25.15 28.54
N PRO A 687 55.03 24.75 27.88
CA PRO A 687 55.88 25.69 27.15
C PRO A 687 55.09 26.56 26.16
N LEU A 688 55.40 27.86 26.15
CA LEU A 688 54.87 28.83 25.18
C LEU A 688 55.92 29.16 24.13
N LYS A 689 55.57 29.02 22.85
CA LYS A 689 56.37 29.46 21.71
C LYS A 689 55.67 30.58 20.93
N VAL A 690 56.21 31.78 20.95
CA VAL A 690 55.78 32.88 20.09
C VAL A 690 56.52 32.78 18.76
N ASN A 691 55.89 32.18 17.76
CA ASN A 691 56.56 31.76 16.52
C ASN A 691 56.60 32.85 15.46
N THR A 692 55.50 33.59 15.24
CA THR A 692 55.43 34.75 14.34
C THR A 692 54.37 35.74 14.83
N GLY A 693 54.43 36.98 14.36
CA GLY A 693 53.43 38.00 14.68
C GLY A 693 53.52 38.49 16.13
N THR A 694 52.38 38.89 16.72
CA THR A 694 52.30 39.41 18.09
C THR A 694 51.45 38.52 18.97
N ALA A 695 52.03 37.99 20.05
CA ALA A 695 51.30 37.40 21.17
C ALA A 695 51.14 38.44 22.28
N SER A 696 49.92 38.94 22.48
CA SER A 696 49.59 39.85 23.58
C SER A 696 49.13 39.06 24.80
N ILE A 697 49.78 39.20 25.95
CA ILE A 697 49.41 38.51 27.19
C ILE A 697 48.80 39.50 28.18
N LEU A 698 47.68 39.11 28.78
CA LEU A 698 46.98 39.87 29.81
C LEU A 698 46.35 38.97 30.87
N ASN A 699 45.88 39.60 31.95
CA ASN A 699 44.94 39.04 32.90
C ASN A 699 43.93 40.15 33.23
N ASP A 700 42.71 40.07 32.69
CA ASP A 700 41.66 41.08 32.91
C ASP A 700 40.88 40.92 34.23
N ASN A 701 41.27 39.96 35.09
CA ASN A 701 40.71 39.83 36.43
C ASN A 701 41.45 40.71 37.46
N ALA A 702 40.82 40.89 38.63
CA ALA A 702 41.43 41.55 39.79
C ALA A 702 42.80 40.92 40.13
N GLY A 703 43.85 41.72 40.07
CA GLY A 703 45.24 41.33 40.29
C GLY A 703 46.15 41.54 39.07
N ASN A 704 45.58 41.59 37.86
CA ASN A 704 46.26 41.93 36.61
C ASN A 704 47.54 41.13 36.28
N GLU A 705 47.76 39.96 36.90
CA GLU A 705 48.99 39.17 36.74
C GLU A 705 48.73 37.84 36.01
N ALA A 706 49.23 37.70 34.79
CA ALA A 706 49.23 36.45 34.04
C ALA A 706 50.45 35.61 34.42
N ILE A 707 50.26 34.33 34.78
CA ILE A 707 51.34 33.44 35.24
C ILE A 707 51.58 32.33 34.22
N LEU A 708 52.82 32.22 33.74
CA LEU A 708 53.29 31.12 32.87
C LEU A 708 54.33 30.29 33.61
N ASN A 709 54.05 29.00 33.82
CA ASN A 709 54.86 28.14 34.68
C ASN A 709 55.97 27.37 33.97
N ASN A 710 56.06 27.46 32.64
CA ASN A 710 57.01 26.72 31.82
C ASN A 710 57.75 27.64 30.86
N THR A 711 58.71 27.05 30.14
CA THR A 711 59.60 27.75 29.21
C THR A 711 58.83 28.63 28.21
N ILE A 712 59.31 29.85 28.04
CA ILE A 712 58.82 30.82 27.04
C ILE A 712 59.92 31.00 25.98
N LEU A 713 59.58 30.79 24.72
CA LEU A 713 60.45 31.03 23.57
C LEU A 713 59.80 32.06 22.63
N VAL A 714 60.49 33.16 22.36
CA VAL A 714 60.11 34.15 21.34
C VAL A 714 61.05 33.98 20.15
N ASP A 715 60.52 33.60 18.99
CA ASP A 715 61.30 33.43 17.76
C ASP A 715 61.69 34.79 17.15
N ALA A 716 62.72 34.79 16.31
CA ALA A 716 63.16 35.97 15.58
C ALA A 716 62.03 36.55 14.71
N GLY A 717 61.80 37.86 14.85
CA GLY A 717 60.72 38.56 14.15
C GLY A 717 59.32 38.41 14.78
N ALA A 718 59.18 37.67 15.88
CA ALA A 718 57.95 37.61 16.65
C ALA A 718 57.98 38.57 17.86
N VAL A 719 56.81 38.96 18.35
CA VAL A 719 56.64 39.93 19.46
C VAL A 719 55.86 39.27 20.59
N LEU A 720 56.44 39.23 21.78
CA LEU A 720 55.72 38.96 23.02
C LEU A 720 55.36 40.31 23.67
N ASN A 721 54.09 40.68 23.58
CA ASN A 721 53.57 41.93 24.13
C ASN A 721 52.87 41.67 25.47
N VAL A 722 53.30 42.28 26.56
CA VAL A 722 52.49 42.35 27.79
C VAL A 722 51.52 43.51 27.62
N GLN A 723 50.22 43.25 27.63
CA GLN A 723 49.22 44.27 27.31
C GLN A 723 49.40 45.51 28.21
N GLY A 724 49.23 46.70 27.65
CA GLY A 724 49.32 47.93 28.43
C GLY A 724 48.14 48.14 29.37
N GLY A 725 48.31 48.99 30.40
CA GLY A 725 47.26 49.30 31.37
C GLY A 725 47.47 48.69 32.76
N GLY A 726 48.72 48.46 33.16
CA GLY A 726 49.07 47.92 34.49
C GLY A 726 49.07 46.39 34.57
N TYR A 727 49.01 45.67 33.45
CA TYR A 727 49.13 44.22 33.44
C TYR A 727 50.56 43.76 33.73
N THR A 728 50.68 42.62 34.41
CA THR A 728 51.93 41.96 34.74
C THR A 728 51.96 40.58 34.08
N LEU A 729 53.06 40.23 33.42
CA LEU A 729 53.39 38.86 33.04
C LEU A 729 54.41 38.30 34.02
N ARG A 730 54.13 37.16 34.63
CA ARG A 730 55.07 36.40 35.47
C ARG A 730 55.55 35.15 34.73
N ALA A 731 56.85 35.05 34.50
CA ALA A 731 57.51 33.89 33.90
C ALA A 731 58.30 33.12 34.97
N ASN A 732 57.89 31.89 35.29
CA ASN A 732 58.48 31.11 36.40
C ASN A 732 59.58 30.13 35.98
N ASP A 733 59.84 29.96 34.69
CA ASP A 733 60.83 29.05 34.13
C ASP A 733 61.70 29.79 33.10
N THR A 734 62.43 29.08 32.24
CA THR A 734 63.33 29.63 31.21
C THR A 734 62.61 30.60 30.27
N LEU A 735 63.21 31.76 30.01
CA LEU A 735 62.76 32.72 29.00
C LEU A 735 63.87 32.95 27.97
N THR A 736 63.60 32.60 26.71
CA THR A 736 64.49 32.85 25.57
C THR A 736 63.82 33.82 24.61
N ASN A 737 64.35 35.04 24.50
CA ASN A 737 63.90 36.05 23.55
C ASN A 737 64.86 36.14 22.36
N ASN A 738 64.44 35.70 21.18
CA ASN A 738 65.12 35.97 19.91
C ASN A 738 64.40 37.03 19.07
N GLY A 739 63.22 37.48 19.51
CA GLY A 739 62.33 38.42 18.81
C GLY A 739 62.30 39.77 19.51
N SER A 740 61.13 40.23 19.91
CA SER A 740 61.00 41.36 20.82
C SER A 740 60.02 41.12 21.97
N ILE A 741 60.31 41.73 23.11
CA ILE A 741 59.37 41.80 24.25
C ILE A 741 58.95 43.26 24.44
N SER A 742 57.65 43.55 24.42
CA SER A 742 57.12 44.92 24.55
C SER A 742 55.94 44.99 25.52
N GLY A 743 55.51 46.21 25.89
CA GLY A 743 54.34 46.42 26.75
C GLY A 743 54.35 47.76 27.48
N SER A 744 53.72 48.78 26.89
CA SER A 744 53.67 50.13 27.49
C SER A 744 52.83 50.16 28.77
N GLY A 745 53.41 50.61 29.87
CA GLY A 745 52.72 50.66 31.17
C GLY A 745 52.38 49.28 31.74
N SER A 746 53.16 48.26 31.39
CA SER A 746 53.04 46.88 31.86
C SER A 746 54.30 46.44 32.62
N THR A 747 54.31 45.25 33.21
CA THR A 747 55.48 44.68 33.91
C THR A 747 55.74 43.24 33.47
N LEU A 748 56.99 42.90 33.13
CA LEU A 748 57.44 41.51 33.06
C LEU A 748 58.21 41.17 34.34
N ARG A 749 57.77 40.16 35.08
CA ARG A 749 58.48 39.60 36.24
C ARG A 749 59.04 38.24 35.88
N PHE A 750 60.34 38.08 36.02
CA PHE A 750 61.04 36.83 35.75
C PHE A 750 61.49 36.17 37.06
N PHE A 751 61.02 34.94 37.29
CA PHE A 751 61.36 34.10 38.45
C PHE A 751 62.08 32.81 38.06
N GLY A 752 62.27 32.56 36.76
CA GLY A 752 62.99 31.39 36.27
C GLY A 752 64.49 31.43 36.56
N THR A 753 65.18 30.35 36.22
CA THR A 753 66.63 30.22 36.43
C THR A 753 67.47 30.71 35.24
N VAL A 754 66.88 30.83 34.05
CA VAL A 754 67.60 31.18 32.81
C VAL A 754 66.83 32.21 31.98
N LEU A 755 67.44 33.38 31.77
CA LEU A 755 67.00 34.39 30.83
C LEU A 755 68.04 34.54 29.72
N THR A 756 67.67 34.23 28.48
CA THR A 756 68.49 34.48 27.29
C THR A 756 67.82 35.55 26.44
N ASN A 757 68.46 36.69 26.27
CA ASN A 757 67.97 37.77 25.41
C ASN A 757 68.90 38.00 24.22
N ASN A 758 68.53 37.47 23.07
CA ASN A 758 69.18 37.68 21.77
C ASN A 758 68.41 38.70 20.90
N GLY A 759 67.25 39.15 21.37
CA GLY A 759 66.31 40.02 20.67
C GLY A 759 66.29 41.47 21.18
N LEU A 760 65.28 42.22 20.73
CA LEU A 760 65.00 43.62 21.12
C LEU A 760 64.10 43.73 22.36
#